data_AF-A0A830HLR1-F1
#
_entry.id   AF-A0A830HLR1-F1
#
_cell.length_a   1.000
_cell.length_b   1.000
_cell.length_c   1.000
_cell.angle_alpha   90.00
_cell.angle_beta   90.00
_cell.angle_gamma   90.00
#
_symmetry.space_group_name_H-M   'P 1'
#
loop_
_entity.id
_entity.type
_entity.pdbx_description
1 polymer ?
#
loop_
_entity_poly.entity_id
_entity_poly.type
_entity_poly.pdbx_seq_one_letter_code
_entity_poly.pdbx_strand_id
1 'polypeptide(L)'
;MSAGFLAAAPHHHTHTHTHTHTSSGIMHAHMRPTHGSMTHAAISSPPKHHHHHMHHHYLHHHQTTSRLRTAIASSLSSQHPGESSEAHKQHKQQTPRERVWPECLGKCRAFFVDHQTIAVPPELISHHGGGANLQSATLYASRDAQIHAGLANEVNLPHADGNASFSLTHVGNVTPEIANRFPHISHYAAFQLDTASLNLVANKQAAAYLLTCQLAVSIQADEHTTYTTGVQTAGVLDSLYAYDGPLGVTFPQVGVTRLTLWAPTAQNVSARFYNSPPDKRFDDQSALYELTRDDDSGTWSVDIPSDEAYNKFFVYEMRVFVPWTNHIESVTATDPYAHSLSANGLSVHVIDVMNDLSTMPHNAHWDTVRTPHCNHPTDMAIYELHVRDFSASDQCVPEHMRGTFAAFALPPSTSAPPNAECSQGVAHLARLAESGMTHVHLLPINDFGSVDERKERWQWPHVPHDAAPDSDMQQGAVMSVANDDAYNWGYDPVHFLAPDGSYATDPDGAARVREMRGVTASMANLGLGVVADVVFNHTYAAGCTAHTSVLDKVVPGYYYRRNGDGDIENSTCMNNTASEHCMCERLIVDAVVHWARTYKLSGFRFDLMGHLMMRTMNKVRDALNALNVQEHGVDGSRVYLYGEGWDFGEVAGNARGVNAGQLNLHASGIGSFNDRIREAVVGGSPFGDPRDQGFATGLGTDPSEYTAAGTTPDEQQRVLIESSERLMCSLAGNLRDSVFLKASCRATDAKETFTMGRDAAWLGSNCGYARNPDETVNYVSAHDNETLFDMIVWKLRASPHEPTSSGLLPPEEFARRSIFCSACVAYAQGVPFFHAGDEILRSKSLDRDSYNSGDHFNRLLWDMSGNNFGVGLPPAEKNAEKYDMIRPLLANRASLAPDANLIRRTSEAFQELLRVRRSSPLFRLRTQEDVQARMFFDAPLEDGVVVFAIVDGGERGAAPELSQLDAHHAMVVVVLNARAETYVHKCGVDPASPPPTATLDELRLPPRRLGHLLDAWKRDGRQLNVHPELQGSVDDVTRECRVLPTRGHGEVGFALSVPPSTAAVFVATRD
;
A
#
# COMPACT_ATOMS: atom_id res chain seq x y z
N MET A 1 21.67 -47.10 20.88
CA MET A 1 22.65 -48.00 21.54
C MET A 1 24.04 -47.40 21.37
N SER A 2 25.01 -47.71 22.25
CA SER A 2 26.47 -47.44 22.11
C SER A 2 26.92 -46.06 21.58
N ALA A 3 27.47 -45.15 22.40
CA ALA A 3 28.87 -45.14 22.91
C ALA A 3 29.93 -45.03 21.78
N GLY A 4 31.03 -44.26 21.91
CA GLY A 4 31.53 -43.43 23.03
C GLY A 4 33.00 -43.03 22.80
N PHE A 5 33.69 -42.51 23.84
CA PHE A 5 35.08 -41.99 23.86
C PHE A 5 35.27 -40.59 23.21
N LEU A 6 35.87 -39.55 23.83
CA LEU A 6 37.07 -39.35 24.70
C LEU A 6 38.38 -39.19 23.90
N ALA A 7 39.32 -38.26 24.20
CA ALA A 7 39.32 -37.10 25.13
C ALA A 7 40.58 -36.20 24.99
N ALA A 8 40.54 -35.06 25.69
CA ALA A 8 41.66 -34.36 26.36
C ALA A 8 42.60 -33.40 25.58
N ALA A 9 43.09 -32.40 26.34
CA ALA A 9 44.08 -31.37 25.97
C ALA A 9 45.44 -31.70 26.69
N PRO A 10 46.26 -30.82 27.35
CA PRO A 10 46.14 -29.38 27.69
C PRO A 10 47.45 -28.53 27.57
N HIS A 11 47.42 -27.34 28.20
CA HIS A 11 48.50 -26.49 28.75
C HIS A 11 48.73 -25.12 28.06
N HIS A 12 49.30 -24.10 28.74
CA HIS A 12 49.00 -23.40 30.02
C HIS A 12 50.02 -22.24 30.19
N HIS A 13 49.76 -21.34 31.15
CA HIS A 13 50.66 -20.29 31.71
C HIS A 13 50.77 -18.94 30.95
N THR A 14 51.04 -17.78 31.59
CA THR A 14 50.47 -17.06 32.78
C THR A 14 51.33 -15.79 33.06
N HIS A 15 50.83 -14.86 33.90
CA HIS A 15 51.55 -13.73 34.55
C HIS A 15 51.81 -12.44 33.74
N THR A 16 51.99 -11.24 34.34
CA THR A 16 51.20 -10.40 35.31
C THR A 16 51.97 -9.09 35.64
N HIS A 17 51.33 -8.12 36.33
CA HIS A 17 51.91 -6.93 37.04
C HIS A 17 52.34 -5.69 36.20
N THR A 18 51.70 -4.51 36.32
CA THR A 18 51.77 -3.37 37.33
C THR A 18 53.04 -2.48 37.23
N HIS A 19 53.11 -1.18 37.55
CA HIS A 19 52.47 -0.38 38.65
C HIS A 19 52.47 1.18 38.42
N THR A 20 51.44 1.87 38.95
CA THR A 20 51.29 3.26 39.51
C THR A 20 52.33 4.41 39.36
N HIS A 21 51.85 5.69 39.21
CA HIS A 21 51.86 6.80 40.23
C HIS A 21 51.38 8.19 39.67
N THR A 22 50.31 8.85 40.17
CA THR A 22 50.17 9.96 41.18
C THR A 22 50.84 11.33 40.86
N SER A 23 50.31 12.54 41.20
CA SER A 23 49.02 13.05 41.78
C SER A 23 49.04 14.63 41.70
N SER A 24 48.37 15.54 42.46
CA SER A 24 47.49 15.56 43.67
C SER A 24 46.92 16.98 43.97
N GLY A 25 45.68 17.10 44.51
CA GLY A 25 45.16 18.30 45.22
C GLY A 25 44.67 19.48 44.33
N ILE A 26 44.14 20.62 44.81
CA ILE A 26 43.68 21.16 46.12
C ILE A 26 42.54 22.18 45.77
N MET A 27 41.27 22.20 46.20
CA MET A 27 40.55 22.13 47.51
C MET A 27 40.28 23.50 48.21
N HIS A 28 39.00 23.88 48.40
CA HIS A 28 38.45 24.74 49.49
C HIS A 28 36.89 24.77 49.46
N ALA A 29 36.19 25.50 50.36
CA ALA A 29 34.72 25.46 50.52
C ALA A 29 34.06 26.71 51.19
N HIS A 30 32.71 26.80 51.11
CA HIS A 30 31.75 27.73 51.75
C HIS A 30 31.70 29.19 51.20
N MET A 31 30.56 29.92 51.14
CA MET A 31 29.43 30.10 52.08
C MET A 31 28.05 30.49 51.43
N ARG A 32 26.97 30.46 52.23
CA ARG A 32 25.68 31.21 52.12
C ARG A 32 25.63 32.29 53.26
N PRO A 33 24.61 33.17 53.49
CA PRO A 33 23.26 33.34 52.87
C PRO A 33 22.84 34.83 52.63
N THR A 34 21.51 35.08 52.54
CA THR A 34 20.69 36.33 52.64
C THR A 34 20.01 36.81 51.34
N HIS A 35 18.90 37.57 51.35
CA HIS A 35 17.59 37.46 52.05
C HIS A 35 16.61 38.51 51.46
N GLY A 36 15.29 38.28 51.48
CA GLY A 36 14.24 39.23 51.04
C GLY A 36 13.21 38.57 50.08
N SER A 37 11.99 38.18 50.52
CA SER A 37 10.82 39.00 50.91
C SER A 37 10.08 39.57 49.68
N MET A 38 9.01 38.91 49.18
CA MET A 38 7.57 39.21 49.45
C MET A 38 7.16 40.63 49.04
N THR A 39 6.09 40.88 48.25
CA THR A 39 4.67 40.56 48.55
C THR A 39 3.69 40.49 47.34
N HIS A 40 2.45 40.06 47.61
CA HIS A 40 1.12 40.18 46.92
C HIS A 40 0.88 41.29 45.86
N ALA A 41 -0.15 41.29 44.98
CA ALA A 41 -1.36 40.44 44.73
C ALA A 41 -1.79 40.60 43.23
N ALA A 42 -2.38 39.63 42.51
CA ALA A 42 -3.74 39.03 42.53
C ALA A 42 -4.89 39.88 41.93
N ILE A 43 -5.89 39.22 41.28
CA ILE A 43 -7.15 39.77 40.66
C ILE A 43 -6.92 40.45 39.28
N SER A 44 -7.69 40.29 38.17
CA SER A 44 -8.91 39.51 37.80
C SER A 44 -9.00 39.24 36.26
N SER A 45 -9.81 38.26 35.84
CA SER A 45 -10.23 37.94 34.44
C SER A 45 -11.65 38.49 34.09
N PRO A 46 -12.24 38.30 32.87
CA PRO A 46 -11.72 37.90 31.55
C PRO A 46 -11.79 39.08 30.52
N PRO A 47 -12.74 39.34 29.56
CA PRO A 47 -13.82 38.56 28.87
C PRO A 47 -13.94 38.66 27.30
N LYS A 48 -14.29 37.53 26.65
CA LYS A 48 -15.26 37.34 25.51
C LYS A 48 -15.19 38.07 24.12
N HIS A 49 -15.16 37.24 23.06
CA HIS A 49 -15.93 37.31 21.77
C HIS A 49 -15.70 38.49 20.76
N HIS A 50 -16.01 38.42 19.45
CA HIS A 50 -16.74 37.45 18.58
C HIS A 50 -16.15 37.34 17.14
N HIS A 51 -16.67 36.37 16.37
CA HIS A 51 -16.39 35.97 14.97
C HIS A 51 -16.13 37.04 13.89
N HIS A 52 -15.42 36.62 12.83
CA HIS A 52 -16.02 36.51 11.48
C HIS A 52 -15.42 35.32 10.68
N HIS A 53 -16.17 34.79 9.71
CA HIS A 53 -15.74 33.70 8.80
C HIS A 53 -14.93 34.23 7.61
N MET A 54 -14.06 33.38 7.04
CA MET A 54 -13.92 33.20 5.58
C MET A 54 -13.46 31.76 5.25
N HIS A 55 -13.56 31.39 3.97
CA HIS A 55 -13.42 30.00 3.47
C HIS A 55 -11.98 29.57 3.16
N HIS A 56 -11.83 28.25 2.97
CA HIS A 56 -10.69 27.58 2.34
C HIS A 56 -10.10 28.35 1.15
N HIS A 57 -8.76 28.33 1.04
CA HIS A 57 -8.09 27.86 -0.17
C HIS A 57 -6.68 27.35 0.20
N TYR A 58 -6.41 26.08 -0.08
CA TYR A 58 -5.04 25.58 -0.21
C TYR A 58 -4.48 26.03 -1.57
N LEU A 59 -3.20 26.41 -1.61
CA LEU A 59 -2.23 26.04 -2.66
C LEU A 59 -0.84 26.64 -2.40
N HIS A 60 0.19 25.91 -2.83
CA HIS A 60 1.60 26.28 -3.04
C HIS A 60 2.38 27.06 -1.96
N HIS A 61 3.35 26.35 -1.37
CA HIS A 61 4.71 26.90 -1.25
C HIS A 61 5.75 25.83 -1.55
N HIS A 62 6.49 25.99 -2.66
CA HIS A 62 7.92 25.63 -2.72
C HIS A 62 8.62 26.35 -3.88
N GLN A 63 9.19 27.52 -3.58
CA GLN A 63 10.32 28.13 -4.31
C GLN A 63 10.80 29.38 -3.54
N THR A 64 11.85 29.28 -2.72
CA THR A 64 12.69 30.44 -2.33
C THR A 64 13.99 30.02 -1.64
N THR A 65 15.03 29.75 -2.43
CA THR A 65 16.40 29.58 -1.92
C THR A 65 17.38 30.56 -2.59
N SER A 66 17.10 31.85 -2.49
CA SER A 66 18.21 32.81 -2.33
C SER A 66 17.83 33.98 -1.42
N ARG A 67 18.66 34.21 -0.40
CA ARG A 67 18.74 35.46 0.35
C ARG A 67 20.22 35.77 0.53
N LEU A 68 20.68 36.90 0.02
CA LEU A 68 21.58 37.85 0.70
C LEU A 68 22.15 38.88 -0.28
N ARG A 69 21.63 40.11 -0.23
CA ARG A 69 22.44 41.31 0.02
C ARG A 69 21.58 42.52 0.40
N THR A 70 21.84 42.99 1.62
CA THR A 70 21.57 44.31 2.19
C THR A 70 22.23 45.43 1.36
N ALA A 71 21.87 46.71 1.44
CA ALA A 71 20.88 47.45 2.27
C ALA A 71 20.64 48.88 1.70
N ILE A 72 19.97 49.72 2.51
CA ILE A 72 20.00 51.19 2.58
C ILE A 72 18.75 51.90 2.01
N ALA A 73 18.05 52.56 2.95
CA ALA A 73 16.90 53.45 2.76
C ALA A 73 17.34 54.78 2.10
N SER A 74 16.47 55.66 1.59
CA SER A 74 15.46 56.38 2.38
C SER A 74 14.40 57.10 1.52
N SER A 75 13.50 57.85 2.18
CA SER A 75 12.27 58.44 1.61
C SER A 75 12.27 59.98 1.63
N LEU A 76 11.15 60.59 1.16
CA LEU A 76 10.79 62.02 1.17
C LEU A 76 11.38 62.87 0.01
N SER A 77 10.69 63.85 -0.58
CA SER A 77 9.28 64.29 -0.42
C SER A 77 8.74 65.09 -1.63
N SER A 78 7.42 65.00 -1.83
CA SER A 78 6.48 65.92 -2.53
C SER A 78 6.95 67.28 -3.09
N GLN A 79 6.40 67.66 -4.27
CA GLN A 79 5.69 68.94 -4.44
C GLN A 79 4.74 68.98 -5.68
N HIS A 80 3.73 69.86 -5.60
CA HIS A 80 2.68 70.20 -6.59
C HIS A 80 2.84 71.70 -6.98
N PRO A 81 2.03 72.30 -7.89
CA PRO A 81 1.32 71.80 -9.08
C PRO A 81 1.61 72.67 -10.35
N GLY A 82 0.83 72.52 -11.43
CA GLY A 82 0.85 73.44 -12.60
C GLY A 82 -0.41 73.29 -13.48
N GLU A 83 -0.88 74.38 -14.09
CA GLU A 83 -2.22 74.47 -14.70
C GLU A 83 -2.28 74.36 -16.24
N SER A 84 -3.52 74.30 -16.74
CA SER A 84 -3.99 74.02 -18.10
C SER A 84 -3.60 75.01 -19.21
N SER A 85 -3.61 74.51 -20.45
CA SER A 85 -4.03 75.28 -21.64
C SER A 85 -4.81 74.38 -22.62
N GLU A 86 -5.58 74.99 -23.54
CA GLU A 86 -6.67 74.31 -24.27
C GLU A 86 -6.31 73.80 -25.68
N ALA A 87 -7.05 72.75 -26.07
CA ALA A 87 -7.53 72.43 -27.43
C ALA A 87 -6.53 72.29 -28.59
N HIS A 88 -6.58 71.10 -29.22
CA HIS A 88 -7.08 70.99 -30.60
C HIS A 88 -7.74 69.62 -30.84
N LYS A 89 -8.90 69.60 -31.51
CA LYS A 89 -9.56 68.34 -31.93
C LYS A 89 -9.01 67.91 -33.30
N GLN A 90 -8.47 66.71 -33.38
CA GLN A 90 -8.39 65.94 -34.63
C GLN A 90 -8.87 64.51 -34.37
N HIS A 91 -9.73 64.00 -35.25
CA HIS A 91 -10.02 62.57 -35.28
C HIS A 91 -8.80 61.80 -35.75
N LYS A 92 -8.37 60.80 -34.98
CA LYS A 92 -7.65 59.64 -35.50
C LYS A 92 -8.46 58.39 -35.19
N GLN A 93 -8.35 57.39 -36.07
CA GLN A 93 -9.13 56.17 -35.98
C GLN A 93 -8.84 55.40 -34.68
N GLN A 94 -9.80 54.59 -34.24
CA GLN A 94 -9.53 53.50 -33.31
C GLN A 94 -8.50 52.57 -33.96
N THR A 95 -7.34 52.42 -33.35
CA THR A 95 -6.49 51.25 -33.60
C THR A 95 -7.27 50.00 -33.16
N PRO A 96 -7.17 48.88 -33.90
CA PRO A 96 -7.75 47.62 -33.44
C PRO A 96 -7.22 47.25 -32.05
N ARG A 97 -8.04 46.55 -31.25
CA ARG A 97 -7.58 45.93 -30.01
C ARG A 97 -6.42 44.99 -30.33
N GLU A 98 -5.38 45.00 -29.52
CA GLU A 98 -4.29 44.04 -29.61
C GLU A 98 -4.86 42.62 -29.45
N ARG A 99 -4.59 41.74 -30.42
CA ARG A 99 -4.94 40.32 -30.29
C ARG A 99 -4.00 39.70 -29.26
N VAL A 100 -4.49 39.49 -28.05
CA VAL A 100 -3.83 38.67 -27.04
C VAL A 100 -3.93 37.22 -27.50
N TRP A 101 -2.87 36.73 -28.13
CA TRP A 101 -2.67 35.30 -28.41
C TRP A 101 -2.20 34.64 -27.10
N PRO A 102 -2.93 33.63 -26.57
CA PRO A 102 -2.44 32.87 -25.42
C PRO A 102 -1.29 31.92 -25.83
N GLU A 103 -0.54 31.42 -24.85
CA GLU A 103 0.66 30.59 -25.03
C GLU A 103 0.29 29.11 -25.31
N CYS A 104 -0.58 28.87 -26.29
CA CYS A 104 -1.38 27.63 -26.36
C CYS A 104 -0.60 26.33 -26.64
N LEU A 105 0.70 26.37 -26.97
CA LEU A 105 1.56 25.18 -27.06
C LEU A 105 2.02 24.65 -25.69
N GLY A 106 1.89 25.42 -24.61
CA GLY A 106 2.16 24.96 -23.24
C GLY A 106 1.15 23.94 -22.70
N LYS A 107 0.20 23.48 -23.52
CA LYS A 107 -0.83 22.48 -23.18
C LYS A 107 -1.03 21.50 -24.35
N CYS A 108 -1.22 20.23 -24.03
CA CYS A 108 -1.53 19.15 -24.96
C CYS A 108 -3.00 18.71 -24.81
N ARG A 109 -3.94 19.46 -25.41
CA ARG A 109 -5.39 19.23 -25.27
C ARG A 109 -5.98 18.32 -26.35
N ALA A 110 -5.27 18.10 -27.46
CA ALA A 110 -5.68 17.16 -28.50
C ALA A 110 -5.11 15.76 -28.23
N PHE A 111 -5.86 14.71 -28.59
CA PHE A 111 -5.48 13.30 -28.39
C PHE A 111 -5.41 12.59 -29.73
N PHE A 112 -4.25 12.04 -30.10
CA PHE A 112 -4.09 11.18 -31.28
C PHE A 112 -4.39 9.74 -30.83
N VAL A 113 -5.62 9.28 -31.06
CA VAL A 113 -6.21 8.10 -30.38
C VAL A 113 -6.00 6.79 -31.13
N ASP A 114 -5.80 6.88 -32.46
CA ASP A 114 -5.45 5.79 -33.36
C ASP A 114 -4.69 6.37 -34.58
N HIS A 115 -4.32 5.54 -35.56
CA HIS A 115 -3.54 5.95 -36.74
C HIS A 115 -4.28 6.85 -37.77
N GLN A 116 -5.57 7.15 -37.56
CA GLN A 116 -6.39 8.00 -38.44
C GLN A 116 -7.02 9.18 -37.70
N THR A 117 -7.35 8.99 -36.42
CA THR A 117 -8.25 9.86 -35.66
C THR A 117 -7.53 10.71 -34.61
N ILE A 118 -7.82 12.01 -34.63
CA ILE A 118 -7.46 12.97 -33.58
C ILE A 118 -8.74 13.45 -32.91
N ALA A 119 -8.84 13.27 -31.59
CA ALA A 119 -9.92 13.78 -30.76
C ALA A 119 -9.54 15.14 -30.16
N VAL A 120 -10.46 16.11 -30.17
CA VAL A 120 -10.24 17.48 -29.68
C VAL A 120 -11.43 17.95 -28.82
N PRO A 121 -11.19 18.66 -27.70
CA PRO A 121 -12.25 19.18 -26.84
C PRO A 121 -13.24 20.07 -27.62
N PRO A 122 -14.56 19.90 -27.43
CA PRO A 122 -15.57 20.58 -28.23
C PRO A 122 -15.56 22.12 -28.06
N GLU A 123 -15.10 22.63 -26.92
CA GLU A 123 -14.98 24.07 -26.66
C GLU A 123 -13.88 24.77 -27.49
N LEU A 124 -12.98 24.02 -28.14
CA LEU A 124 -12.05 24.56 -29.14
C LEU A 124 -12.69 24.71 -30.54
N ILE A 125 -13.95 24.33 -30.70
CA ILE A 125 -14.69 24.31 -31.97
C ILE A 125 -15.97 25.15 -31.86
N SER A 126 -16.70 25.05 -30.74
CA SER A 126 -17.92 25.82 -30.49
C SER A 126 -17.69 27.01 -29.55
N HIS A 127 -17.63 28.22 -30.11
CA HIS A 127 -17.68 29.46 -29.32
C HIS A 127 -19.11 29.75 -28.82
N HIS A 128 -19.23 30.58 -27.79
CA HIS A 128 -20.45 30.68 -26.96
C HIS A 128 -21.76 30.97 -27.72
N GLY A 129 -22.68 29.99 -27.74
CA GLY A 129 -24.12 30.22 -27.96
C GLY A 129 -24.60 30.33 -29.41
N GLY A 130 -23.76 30.02 -30.41
CA GLY A 130 -24.14 29.98 -31.82
C GLY A 130 -23.58 28.74 -32.53
N GLY A 131 -24.23 28.30 -33.61
CA GLY A 131 -23.76 27.14 -34.39
C GLY A 131 -22.39 27.42 -35.03
N ALA A 132 -21.44 26.51 -34.82
CA ALA A 132 -20.05 26.67 -35.25
C ALA A 132 -19.89 26.53 -36.77
N ASN A 133 -19.19 27.49 -37.39
CA ASN A 133 -18.73 27.42 -38.78
C ASN A 133 -17.22 27.15 -38.80
N LEU A 134 -16.82 25.96 -38.34
CA LEU A 134 -15.44 25.44 -38.44
C LEU A 134 -14.90 25.68 -39.86
N GLN A 135 -13.86 26.51 -39.99
CA GLN A 135 -13.30 26.88 -41.28
C GLN A 135 -12.23 25.89 -41.76
N SER A 136 -11.35 25.47 -40.85
CA SER A 136 -10.30 24.49 -41.11
C SER A 136 -9.77 23.89 -39.80
N ALA A 137 -9.14 22.72 -39.92
CA ALA A 137 -8.28 22.15 -38.90
C ALA A 137 -7.05 21.53 -39.58
N THR A 138 -5.89 21.62 -38.93
CA THR A 138 -4.59 21.20 -39.47
C THR A 138 -3.73 20.58 -38.37
N LEU A 139 -3.12 19.42 -38.64
CA LEU A 139 -2.02 18.88 -37.85
C LEU A 139 -0.70 19.41 -38.40
N TYR A 140 0.13 19.98 -37.53
CA TYR A 140 1.50 20.40 -37.83
C TYR A 140 2.51 19.46 -37.15
N ALA A 141 3.61 19.19 -37.84
CA ALA A 141 4.73 18.40 -37.35
C ALA A 141 6.07 19.11 -37.62
N SER A 142 6.97 19.12 -36.63
CA SER A 142 8.33 19.66 -36.76
C SER A 142 9.37 18.75 -36.12
N ARG A 143 10.35 18.28 -36.91
CA ARG A 143 11.39 17.35 -36.44
C ARG A 143 12.36 17.99 -35.46
N ASP A 144 12.59 19.30 -35.57
CA ASP A 144 13.49 20.07 -34.71
C ASP A 144 12.74 20.97 -33.71
N ALA A 145 11.47 20.68 -33.45
CA ALA A 145 10.60 21.36 -32.49
C ALA A 145 10.46 22.89 -32.70
N GLN A 146 10.22 23.31 -33.94
CA GLN A 146 10.16 24.73 -34.35
C GLN A 146 8.73 25.31 -34.51
N ILE A 147 7.66 24.56 -34.19
CA ILE A 147 6.28 25.08 -34.23
C ILE A 147 6.12 26.15 -33.15
N HIS A 148 5.63 27.31 -33.55
CA HIS A 148 5.28 28.44 -32.69
C HIS A 148 4.06 29.18 -33.26
N ALA A 149 3.37 29.96 -32.41
CA ALA A 149 2.03 30.51 -32.69
C ALA A 149 1.91 31.41 -33.94
N GLY A 150 3.02 31.95 -34.47
CA GLY A 150 3.03 32.67 -35.74
C GLY A 150 3.08 31.77 -36.97
N LEU A 151 3.86 30.69 -36.93
CA LEU A 151 4.14 29.84 -38.10
C LEU A 151 2.94 28.98 -38.52
N ALA A 152 2.05 28.65 -37.58
CA ALA A 152 0.87 27.80 -37.76
C ALA A 152 -0.20 28.34 -38.74
N ASN A 153 0.05 29.47 -39.39
CA ASN A 153 -0.77 30.05 -40.46
C ASN A 153 -0.05 30.15 -41.82
N GLU A 154 1.24 29.81 -41.92
CA GLU A 154 2.06 30.02 -43.13
C GLU A 154 2.61 28.73 -43.78
N VAL A 155 2.44 27.55 -43.16
CA VAL A 155 3.07 26.28 -43.64
C VAL A 155 2.34 25.66 -44.84
N ASN A 156 2.55 26.25 -46.02
CA ASN A 156 2.52 25.56 -47.32
C ASN A 156 3.98 25.28 -47.76
N LEU A 157 4.68 24.40 -47.03
CA LEU A 157 6.11 24.10 -47.27
C LEU A 157 6.32 22.63 -47.70
N PRO A 158 6.92 22.37 -48.88
CA PRO A 158 7.12 21.01 -49.37
C PRO A 158 8.44 20.39 -48.89
N HIS A 159 8.35 19.42 -47.96
CA HIS A 159 9.28 18.28 -47.75
C HIS A 159 10.81 18.49 -47.63
N ALA A 160 11.36 19.70 -47.68
CA ALA A 160 12.80 19.94 -47.63
C ALA A 160 13.35 20.15 -46.20
N ASP A 161 12.63 20.90 -45.35
CA ASP A 161 13.16 21.52 -44.13
C ASP A 161 12.61 20.91 -42.83
N GLY A 162 12.38 19.59 -42.79
CA GLY A 162 12.04 18.86 -41.55
C GLY A 162 10.66 19.16 -40.93
N ASN A 163 9.80 19.92 -41.61
CA ASN A 163 8.46 20.29 -41.17
C ASN A 163 7.38 19.76 -42.13
N ALA A 164 6.18 19.49 -41.63
CA ALA A 164 5.03 19.03 -42.42
C ALA A 164 3.68 19.54 -41.87
N SER A 165 2.66 19.58 -42.72
CA SER A 165 1.28 19.97 -42.40
C SER A 165 0.28 19.02 -43.07
N PHE A 166 -0.80 18.68 -42.38
CA PHE A 166 -1.82 17.73 -42.83
C PHE A 166 -3.22 18.28 -42.54
N SER A 167 -4.11 18.28 -43.54
CA SER A 167 -5.49 18.75 -43.36
C SER A 167 -6.32 17.74 -42.57
N LEU A 168 -7.13 18.26 -41.65
CA LEU A 168 -7.99 17.48 -40.77
C LEU A 168 -9.46 17.72 -41.11
N THR A 169 -10.19 16.63 -41.40
CA THR A 169 -11.63 16.63 -41.67
C THR A 169 -12.39 16.29 -40.40
N HIS A 170 -13.26 17.17 -39.93
CA HIS A 170 -14.17 16.87 -38.80
C HIS A 170 -15.22 15.84 -39.21
N VAL A 171 -15.34 14.74 -38.46
CA VAL A 171 -16.23 13.60 -38.76
C VAL A 171 -17.36 13.40 -37.74
N GLY A 172 -17.56 14.36 -36.82
CA GLY A 172 -18.50 14.26 -35.71
C GLY A 172 -17.76 14.03 -34.39
N ASN A 173 -18.35 13.25 -33.48
CA ASN A 173 -17.70 12.88 -32.22
C ASN A 173 -16.86 11.60 -32.37
N VAL A 174 -16.03 11.29 -31.37
CA VAL A 174 -15.33 10.01 -31.28
C VAL A 174 -16.30 8.82 -31.37
N THR A 175 -15.85 7.72 -31.99
CA THR A 175 -16.69 6.54 -32.20
C THR A 175 -16.92 5.77 -30.89
N PRO A 176 -17.93 4.89 -30.80
CA PRO A 176 -18.16 4.05 -29.61
C PRO A 176 -16.95 3.20 -29.22
N GLU A 177 -16.15 2.75 -30.19
CA GLU A 177 -14.92 1.97 -29.97
C GLU A 177 -13.84 2.80 -29.29
N ILE A 178 -13.63 4.05 -29.75
CA ILE A 178 -12.71 5.00 -29.14
C ILE A 178 -13.22 5.42 -27.76
N ALA A 179 -14.52 5.69 -27.61
CA ALA A 179 -15.14 6.04 -26.34
C ALA A 179 -15.05 4.91 -25.29
N ASN A 180 -15.18 3.64 -25.71
CA ASN A 180 -14.98 2.48 -24.82
C ASN A 180 -13.51 2.32 -24.37
N ARG A 181 -12.54 2.68 -25.23
CA ARG A 181 -11.11 2.66 -24.91
C ARG A 181 -10.68 3.86 -24.05
N PHE A 182 -11.31 5.02 -24.24
CA PHE A 182 -10.99 6.27 -23.53
C PHE A 182 -12.27 7.00 -23.06
N PRO A 183 -12.96 6.52 -22.00
CA PRO A 183 -14.27 7.04 -21.60
C PRO A 183 -14.29 8.54 -21.28
N HIS A 184 -13.22 9.06 -20.68
CA HIS A 184 -13.01 10.46 -20.35
C HIS A 184 -13.08 11.43 -21.56
N ILE A 185 -12.78 10.97 -22.78
CA ILE A 185 -12.90 11.79 -24.02
C ILE A 185 -14.07 11.37 -24.92
N SER A 186 -15.00 10.56 -24.43
CA SER A 186 -16.19 10.07 -25.17
C SER A 186 -17.09 11.16 -25.80
N HIS A 187 -16.96 12.40 -25.35
CA HIS A 187 -17.72 13.57 -25.83
C HIS A 187 -16.90 14.50 -26.75
N TYR A 188 -15.64 14.15 -27.06
CA TYR A 188 -14.75 14.97 -27.89
C TYR A 188 -15.14 14.87 -29.37
N ALA A 189 -14.84 15.93 -30.11
CA ALA A 189 -14.97 15.95 -31.56
C ALA A 189 -13.81 15.17 -32.21
N ALA A 190 -14.12 14.34 -33.19
CA ALA A 190 -13.17 13.54 -33.94
C ALA A 190 -12.84 14.19 -35.29
N PHE A 191 -11.55 14.16 -35.62
CA PHE A 191 -10.99 14.62 -36.87
C PHE A 191 -10.20 13.49 -37.51
N GLN A 192 -10.38 13.28 -38.81
CA GLN A 192 -9.58 12.34 -39.61
C GLN A 192 -8.61 13.08 -40.50
N LEU A 193 -7.42 12.51 -40.68
CA LEU A 193 -6.50 12.88 -41.76
C LEU A 193 -7.19 12.65 -43.12
N ASP A 194 -6.91 13.50 -44.11
CA ASP A 194 -7.46 13.33 -45.47
C ASP A 194 -6.93 12.05 -46.15
N THR A 195 -7.58 11.56 -47.21
CA THR A 195 -7.22 10.28 -47.85
C THR A 195 -5.83 10.25 -48.48
N ALA A 196 -5.25 11.38 -48.90
CA ALA A 196 -3.87 11.42 -49.37
C ALA A 196 -2.90 11.34 -48.19
N SER A 197 -3.17 12.10 -47.12
CA SER A 197 -2.45 12.05 -45.85
C SER A 197 -2.52 10.67 -45.19
N LEU A 198 -3.67 9.97 -45.26
CA LEU A 198 -3.84 8.60 -44.75
C LEU A 198 -3.00 7.57 -45.52
N ASN A 199 -2.83 7.71 -46.84
CA ASN A 199 -1.91 6.86 -47.59
C ASN A 199 -0.43 7.11 -47.20
N LEU A 200 -0.13 8.27 -46.63
CA LEU A 200 1.16 8.53 -45.98
C LEU A 200 1.22 7.86 -44.60
N VAL A 201 0.28 8.16 -43.69
CA VAL A 201 0.34 7.74 -42.28
C VAL A 201 0.04 6.25 -42.05
N ALA A 202 -0.76 5.62 -42.92
CA ALA A 202 -0.94 4.16 -42.91
C ALA A 202 0.31 3.39 -43.35
N ASN A 203 1.29 4.06 -44.00
CA ASN A 203 2.66 3.57 -44.05
C ASN A 203 3.34 3.94 -42.71
N LYS A 204 3.61 2.92 -41.88
CA LYS A 204 4.27 3.07 -40.58
C LYS A 204 5.53 3.91 -40.62
N GLN A 205 6.28 3.91 -41.72
CA GLN A 205 7.50 4.71 -41.87
C GLN A 205 7.25 6.24 -41.88
N ALA A 206 6.08 6.71 -42.33
CA ALA A 206 5.71 8.12 -42.17
C ALA A 206 5.09 8.40 -40.80
N ALA A 207 4.37 7.44 -40.20
CA ALA A 207 3.94 7.57 -38.81
C ALA A 207 5.14 7.63 -37.84
N ALA A 208 6.21 6.88 -38.11
CA ALA A 208 7.51 6.97 -37.43
C ALA A 208 8.13 8.36 -37.56
N TYR A 209 8.07 8.96 -38.75
CA TYR A 209 8.48 10.35 -38.94
C TYR A 209 7.66 11.31 -38.09
N LEU A 210 6.33 11.21 -38.08
CA LEU A 210 5.46 12.12 -37.31
C LEU A 210 5.61 11.97 -35.80
N LEU A 211 5.71 10.73 -35.31
CA LEU A 211 5.78 10.44 -33.86
C LEU A 211 7.20 10.65 -33.29
N THR A 212 8.17 11.01 -34.12
CA THR A 212 9.51 11.50 -33.72
C THR A 212 9.65 13.03 -33.87
N CYS A 213 8.54 13.74 -34.10
CA CYS A 213 8.45 15.20 -34.20
C CYS A 213 7.68 15.84 -33.02
N GLN A 214 7.86 17.14 -32.83
CA GLN A 214 6.88 17.98 -32.14
C GLN A 214 5.58 17.98 -32.96
N LEU A 215 4.44 17.74 -32.31
CA LEU A 215 3.11 17.75 -32.95
C LEU A 215 2.19 18.81 -32.32
N ALA A 216 1.46 19.53 -33.18
CA ALA A 216 0.45 20.49 -32.75
C ALA A 216 -0.78 20.48 -33.67
N VAL A 217 -1.98 20.53 -33.10
CA VAL A 217 -3.23 20.71 -33.84
C VAL A 217 -3.61 22.18 -33.81
N SER A 218 -4.02 22.73 -34.96
CA SER A 218 -4.59 24.07 -35.06
C SER A 218 -6.00 24.01 -35.64
N ILE A 219 -6.93 24.79 -35.08
CA ILE A 219 -8.35 24.87 -35.45
C ILE A 219 -8.72 26.32 -35.68
N GLN A 220 -9.29 26.60 -36.86
CA GLN A 220 -9.86 27.91 -37.22
C GLN A 220 -11.38 27.86 -36.99
N ALA A 221 -11.83 28.40 -35.85
CA ALA A 221 -13.24 28.35 -35.45
C ALA A 221 -14.10 29.42 -36.15
N ASP A 222 -13.51 30.56 -36.49
CA ASP A 222 -14.07 31.65 -37.31
C ASP A 222 -12.92 32.47 -37.94
N GLU A 223 -13.22 33.53 -38.71
CA GLU A 223 -12.19 34.35 -39.40
C GLU A 223 -11.18 35.08 -38.46
N HIS A 224 -11.42 35.06 -37.15
CA HIS A 224 -10.65 35.81 -36.16
C HIS A 224 -10.11 34.92 -35.02
N THR A 225 -10.70 33.75 -34.79
CA THR A 225 -10.39 32.83 -33.69
C THR A 225 -9.65 31.59 -34.19
N THR A 226 -8.35 31.51 -33.89
CA THR A 226 -7.52 30.32 -34.10
C THR A 226 -7.11 29.74 -32.75
N TYR A 227 -7.36 28.45 -32.53
CA TYR A 227 -6.83 27.70 -31.39
C TYR A 227 -5.70 26.79 -31.88
N THR A 228 -4.62 26.68 -31.11
CA THR A 228 -3.54 25.71 -31.36
C THR A 228 -3.25 24.96 -30.06
N THR A 229 -2.87 23.69 -30.11
CA THR A 229 -2.50 22.92 -28.91
C THR A 229 -1.58 21.75 -29.25
N GLY A 230 -0.74 21.32 -28.31
CA GLY A 230 0.04 20.10 -28.42
C GLY A 230 -0.84 18.84 -28.44
N VAL A 231 -0.22 17.69 -28.71
CA VAL A 231 -0.92 16.42 -28.93
C VAL A 231 -0.46 15.33 -27.96
N GLN A 232 -1.40 14.67 -27.28
CA GLN A 232 -1.15 13.45 -26.51
C GLN A 232 -1.19 12.25 -27.45
N THR A 233 -0.12 11.43 -27.49
CA THR A 233 0.12 10.45 -28.56
C THR A 233 -0.03 8.98 -28.13
N ALA A 234 -0.35 8.69 -26.87
CA ALA A 234 -0.36 7.31 -26.37
C ALA A 234 -1.33 6.37 -27.13
N GLY A 235 -2.49 6.88 -27.54
CA GLY A 235 -3.50 6.08 -28.25
C GLY A 235 -3.03 5.59 -29.62
N VAL A 236 -2.36 6.46 -30.40
CA VAL A 236 -1.76 6.11 -31.69
C VAL A 236 -0.46 5.32 -31.56
N LEU A 237 0.34 5.54 -30.50
CA LEU A 237 1.53 4.73 -30.21
C LEU A 237 1.16 3.26 -29.98
N ASP A 238 0.17 2.98 -29.14
CA ASP A 238 -0.42 1.64 -29.01
C ASP A 238 -0.93 1.09 -30.36
N SER A 239 -1.65 1.92 -31.14
CA SER A 239 -2.27 1.51 -32.42
C SER A 239 -1.27 1.11 -33.51
N LEU A 240 0.01 1.42 -33.36
CA LEU A 240 1.05 1.20 -34.37
C LEU A 240 2.21 0.33 -33.86
N TYR A 241 2.54 0.45 -32.58
CA TYR A 241 3.79 -0.02 -31.98
C TYR A 241 3.61 -0.83 -30.68
N ALA A 242 2.38 -1.19 -30.29
CA ALA A 242 2.21 -2.18 -29.22
C ALA A 242 2.95 -3.49 -29.61
N TYR A 243 3.81 -3.96 -28.71
CA TYR A 243 4.86 -4.95 -29.02
C TYR A 243 4.91 -6.05 -27.96
N ASP A 244 5.01 -7.30 -28.41
CA ASP A 244 4.97 -8.53 -27.61
C ASP A 244 6.31 -9.31 -27.59
N GLY A 245 7.26 -8.95 -28.46
CA GLY A 245 8.58 -9.57 -28.51
C GLY A 245 9.52 -9.20 -27.34
N PRO A 246 10.76 -9.72 -27.31
CA PRO A 246 11.69 -9.50 -26.20
C PRO A 246 12.08 -8.03 -25.99
N LEU A 247 12.21 -7.62 -24.72
CA LEU A 247 12.68 -6.30 -24.30
C LEU A 247 13.79 -6.45 -23.24
N GLY A 248 14.56 -5.38 -23.02
CA GLY A 248 15.64 -5.32 -22.06
C GLY A 248 16.94 -6.00 -22.53
N VAL A 249 17.70 -6.50 -21.56
CA VAL A 249 18.91 -7.29 -21.79
C VAL A 249 18.55 -8.76 -21.99
N THR A 250 18.95 -9.34 -23.13
CA THR A 250 18.68 -10.75 -23.47
C THR A 250 19.91 -11.44 -24.05
N PHE A 251 19.93 -12.77 -23.98
CA PHE A 251 21.05 -13.61 -24.44
C PHE A 251 20.55 -14.62 -25.50
N PRO A 252 20.24 -14.16 -26.73
CA PRO A 252 19.53 -14.98 -27.72
C PRO A 252 20.33 -16.18 -28.23
N GLN A 253 21.66 -16.15 -28.10
CA GLN A 253 22.57 -17.23 -28.47
C GLN A 253 23.89 -17.11 -27.70
N VAL A 254 24.62 -18.21 -27.55
CA VAL A 254 25.88 -18.26 -26.79
C VAL A 254 26.89 -17.26 -27.35
N GLY A 255 27.36 -16.34 -26.50
CA GLY A 255 28.35 -15.32 -26.85
C GLY A 255 27.78 -14.02 -27.46
N VAL A 256 26.45 -13.87 -27.53
CA VAL A 256 25.81 -12.60 -27.93
C VAL A 256 24.89 -12.09 -26.83
N THR A 257 25.13 -10.83 -26.45
CA THR A 257 24.24 -10.02 -25.61
C THR A 257 23.43 -9.11 -26.52
N ARG A 258 22.10 -9.17 -26.44
CA ARG A 258 21.20 -8.28 -27.16
C ARG A 258 20.58 -7.26 -26.21
N LEU A 259 20.59 -6.00 -26.61
CA LEU A 259 19.77 -4.94 -26.01
C LEU A 259 18.54 -4.72 -26.88
N THR A 260 17.35 -4.51 -26.30
CA THR A 260 16.15 -4.13 -27.05
C THR A 260 15.25 -3.20 -26.24
N LEU A 261 15.13 -1.94 -26.67
CA LEU A 261 14.39 -0.88 -26.00
C LEU A 261 13.16 -0.47 -26.83
N TRP A 262 11.99 -0.35 -26.20
CA TRP A 262 10.81 0.23 -26.85
C TRP A 262 10.82 1.75 -26.70
N ALA A 263 11.26 2.46 -27.76
CA ALA A 263 11.37 3.91 -27.80
C ALA A 263 10.87 4.48 -29.14
N PRO A 264 9.57 4.30 -29.48
CA PRO A 264 9.02 4.61 -30.80
C PRO A 264 9.13 6.09 -31.20
N THR A 265 9.21 7.00 -30.22
CA THR A 265 9.29 8.46 -30.39
C THR A 265 10.72 9.02 -30.39
N ALA A 266 11.74 8.21 -30.12
CA ALA A 266 13.14 8.63 -30.15
C ALA A 266 13.63 8.86 -31.59
N GLN A 267 14.51 9.85 -31.77
CA GLN A 267 15.17 10.16 -33.04
C GLN A 267 16.46 9.33 -33.26
N ASN A 268 17.14 9.00 -32.16
CA ASN A 268 18.24 8.03 -32.10
C ASN A 268 18.30 7.40 -30.69
N VAL A 269 18.87 6.21 -30.60
CA VAL A 269 19.18 5.51 -29.34
C VAL A 269 20.57 4.90 -29.46
N SER A 270 21.41 5.14 -28.46
CA SER A 270 22.78 4.60 -28.35
C SER A 270 22.98 4.01 -26.95
N ALA A 271 23.79 2.96 -26.79
CA ALA A 271 24.10 2.37 -25.49
C ALA A 271 25.58 2.62 -25.12
N ARG A 272 25.83 3.37 -24.04
CA ARG A 272 27.16 3.63 -23.49
C ARG A 272 27.48 2.64 -22.38
N PHE A 273 28.57 1.90 -22.54
CA PHE A 273 29.05 0.89 -21.60
C PHE A 273 30.21 1.40 -20.73
N TYR A 274 30.29 0.90 -19.50
CA TYR A 274 31.34 1.16 -18.51
C TYR A 274 31.79 -0.16 -17.88
N ASN A 275 33.08 -0.28 -17.61
CA ASN A 275 33.69 -1.47 -16.98
C ASN A 275 33.52 -1.48 -15.44
N SER A 276 32.91 -0.44 -14.86
CA SER A 276 32.60 -0.30 -13.43
C SER A 276 31.42 0.67 -13.22
N PRO A 277 30.75 0.66 -12.05
CA PRO A 277 29.71 1.63 -11.70
C PRO A 277 30.17 3.09 -11.91
N PRO A 278 29.37 3.95 -12.57
CA PRO A 278 29.79 5.31 -12.95
C PRO A 278 30.24 6.21 -11.79
N ASP A 279 29.71 6.00 -10.59
CA ASP A 279 30.04 6.79 -9.39
C ASP A 279 31.27 6.27 -8.63
N LYS A 280 31.60 4.97 -8.75
CA LYS A 280 32.80 4.38 -8.14
C LYS A 280 34.09 4.75 -8.89
N ARG A 281 34.04 4.91 -10.22
CA ARG A 281 35.21 5.27 -11.04
C ARG A 281 34.81 5.84 -12.41
N PHE A 282 35.41 6.97 -12.76
CA PHE A 282 35.39 7.49 -14.13
C PHE A 282 36.12 6.53 -15.08
N ASP A 283 35.44 6.08 -16.12
CA ASP A 283 35.95 5.16 -17.14
C ASP A 283 36.26 5.93 -18.44
N ASP A 284 37.54 6.02 -18.79
CA ASP A 284 38.02 6.65 -20.02
C ASP A 284 37.92 5.73 -21.25
N GLN A 285 37.46 4.49 -21.07
CA GLN A 285 37.32 3.46 -22.11
C GLN A 285 35.86 3.05 -22.33
N SER A 286 34.91 3.97 -22.15
CA SER A 286 33.49 3.71 -22.40
C SER A 286 33.23 3.35 -23.87
N ALA A 287 32.71 2.16 -24.16
CA ALA A 287 32.26 1.79 -25.49
C ALA A 287 30.87 2.40 -25.77
N LEU A 288 30.57 2.68 -27.04
CA LEU A 288 29.29 3.22 -27.49
C LEU A 288 28.79 2.40 -28.68
N TYR A 289 27.57 1.88 -28.57
CA TYR A 289 26.91 1.09 -29.62
C TYR A 289 25.62 1.78 -30.05
N GLU A 290 25.55 2.20 -31.31
CA GLU A 290 24.31 2.74 -31.90
C GLU A 290 23.28 1.62 -32.10
N LEU A 291 22.04 1.82 -31.65
CA LEU A 291 20.96 0.86 -31.85
C LEU A 291 20.27 1.11 -33.19
N THR A 292 19.78 0.03 -33.82
CA THR A 292 18.98 0.09 -35.04
C THR A 292 17.49 0.10 -34.69
N ARG A 293 16.75 1.08 -35.21
CA ARG A 293 15.27 1.13 -35.11
C ARG A 293 14.63 0.09 -36.02
N ASP A 294 13.65 -0.63 -35.51
CA ASP A 294 12.69 -1.39 -36.29
C ASP A 294 11.44 -0.54 -36.57
N ASP A 295 11.14 -0.32 -37.86
CA ASP A 295 10.05 0.57 -38.27
C ASP A 295 8.64 -0.02 -38.07
N ASP A 296 8.54 -1.33 -37.87
CA ASP A 296 7.26 -2.03 -37.65
C ASP A 296 6.82 -2.01 -36.18
N SER A 297 7.75 -2.08 -35.23
CA SER A 297 7.50 -2.14 -33.79
C SER A 297 7.89 -0.88 -33.02
N GLY A 298 8.70 0.02 -33.62
CA GLY A 298 9.26 1.17 -32.92
C GLY A 298 10.28 0.81 -31.84
N THR A 299 10.74 -0.44 -31.80
CA THR A 299 11.85 -0.86 -30.93
C THR A 299 13.20 -0.44 -31.52
N TRP A 300 14.20 -0.37 -30.66
CA TRP A 300 15.60 -0.14 -31.00
C TRP A 300 16.41 -1.31 -30.47
N SER A 301 17.31 -1.88 -31.26
CA SER A 301 18.10 -3.05 -30.84
C SER A 301 19.55 -3.05 -31.35
N VAL A 302 20.41 -3.78 -30.64
CA VAL A 302 21.79 -4.09 -31.05
C VAL A 302 22.23 -5.44 -30.49
N ASP A 303 22.98 -6.20 -31.29
CA ASP A 303 23.70 -7.40 -30.87
C ASP A 303 25.17 -7.03 -30.59
N ILE A 304 25.66 -7.36 -29.39
CA ILE A 304 27.00 -7.06 -28.90
C ILE A 304 27.69 -8.38 -28.49
N PRO A 305 28.99 -8.59 -28.79
CA PRO A 305 29.73 -9.73 -28.26
C PRO A 305 29.67 -9.77 -26.72
N SER A 306 29.37 -10.93 -26.12
CA SER A 306 29.20 -11.01 -24.66
C SER A 306 30.50 -10.77 -23.89
N ASP A 307 31.68 -10.96 -24.49
CA ASP A 307 32.97 -10.58 -23.90
C ASP A 307 33.20 -9.05 -23.91
N GLU A 308 32.50 -8.31 -24.78
CA GLU A 308 32.48 -6.85 -24.76
C GLU A 308 31.42 -6.26 -23.80
N ALA A 309 30.35 -7.01 -23.49
CA ALA A 309 29.17 -6.49 -22.79
C ALA A 309 28.82 -7.13 -21.41
N TYR A 310 29.14 -8.41 -21.17
CA TYR A 310 28.68 -9.13 -19.97
C TYR A 310 29.46 -8.72 -18.71
N ASN A 311 28.78 -8.69 -17.56
CA ASN A 311 29.31 -8.20 -16.28
C ASN A 311 29.87 -6.76 -16.39
N LYS A 312 29.27 -5.94 -17.26
CA LYS A 312 29.51 -4.50 -17.38
C LYS A 312 28.24 -3.71 -17.08
N PHE A 313 28.40 -2.40 -17.01
CA PHE A 313 27.33 -1.45 -16.71
C PHE A 313 27.02 -0.62 -17.96
N PHE A 314 25.76 -0.25 -18.21
CA PHE A 314 25.42 0.63 -19.33
C PHE A 314 24.25 1.58 -19.05
N VAL A 315 24.15 2.62 -19.90
CA VAL A 315 22.99 3.52 -20.00
C VAL A 315 22.64 3.77 -21.47
N TYR A 316 21.40 4.12 -21.76
CA TYR A 316 20.98 4.62 -23.07
C TYR A 316 21.17 6.13 -23.14
N GLU A 317 21.71 6.60 -24.27
CA GLU A 317 21.76 8.01 -24.69
C GLU A 317 20.79 8.19 -25.87
N MET A 318 19.87 9.15 -25.77
CA MET A 318 18.76 9.29 -26.72
C MET A 318 18.47 10.76 -27.02
N ARG A 319 18.04 11.07 -28.26
CA ARG A 319 17.37 12.34 -28.57
C ARG A 319 15.87 12.11 -28.79
N VAL A 320 15.02 12.88 -28.12
CA VAL A 320 13.57 12.67 -28.12
C VAL A 320 12.82 13.99 -27.99
N PHE A 321 11.65 14.12 -28.62
CA PHE A 321 10.77 15.27 -28.36
C PHE A 321 10.12 15.14 -26.99
N VAL A 322 10.21 16.19 -26.19
CA VAL A 322 9.69 16.24 -24.82
C VAL A 322 8.54 17.27 -24.74
N PRO A 323 7.27 16.84 -24.56
CA PRO A 323 6.10 17.73 -24.69
C PRO A 323 6.09 18.95 -23.76
N TRP A 324 6.55 18.81 -22.52
CA TRP A 324 6.51 19.88 -21.51
C TRP A 324 7.70 20.84 -21.53
N THR A 325 8.84 20.46 -22.12
CA THR A 325 9.90 21.42 -22.47
C THR A 325 9.69 22.00 -23.87
N ASN A 326 8.87 21.34 -24.70
CA ASN A 326 8.57 21.69 -26.08
C ASN A 326 9.83 21.73 -26.97
N HIS A 327 10.81 20.87 -26.67
CA HIS A 327 12.11 20.79 -27.35
C HIS A 327 12.51 19.35 -27.70
N ILE A 328 13.53 19.20 -28.56
CA ILE A 328 14.22 17.92 -28.75
C ILE A 328 15.35 17.83 -27.72
N GLU A 329 15.07 17.14 -26.61
CA GLU A 329 16.05 16.95 -25.54
C GLU A 329 17.08 15.88 -25.91
N SER A 330 18.24 15.92 -25.24
CA SER A 330 19.20 14.82 -25.22
C SER A 330 19.23 14.25 -23.80
N VAL A 331 18.81 13.00 -23.63
CA VAL A 331 18.55 12.37 -22.32
C VAL A 331 19.38 11.12 -22.12
N THR A 332 19.68 10.83 -20.85
CA THR A 332 20.33 9.59 -20.41
C THR A 332 19.40 8.82 -19.49
N ALA A 333 19.12 7.57 -19.83
CA ALA A 333 18.19 6.69 -19.10
C ALA A 333 18.76 5.27 -18.95
N THR A 334 18.37 4.60 -17.89
CA THR A 334 18.50 3.15 -17.73
C THR A 334 17.42 2.40 -18.51
N ASP A 335 17.49 1.07 -18.52
CA ASP A 335 16.52 0.19 -19.17
C ASP A 335 15.30 -0.04 -18.26
N PRO A 336 14.05 0.19 -18.72
CA PRO A 336 12.85 -0.16 -17.96
C PRO A 336 12.76 -1.65 -17.57
N TYR A 337 13.46 -2.54 -18.28
CA TYR A 337 13.53 -3.98 -18.04
C TYR A 337 14.85 -4.40 -17.35
N ALA A 338 15.47 -3.50 -16.58
CA ALA A 338 16.67 -3.80 -15.80
C ALA A 338 16.40 -4.82 -14.67
N HIS A 339 17.12 -5.94 -14.69
CA HIS A 339 17.08 -6.98 -13.64
C HIS A 339 18.16 -6.81 -12.56
N SER A 340 19.13 -5.94 -12.79
CA SER A 340 20.32 -5.72 -11.95
C SER A 340 20.91 -4.35 -12.30
N LEU A 341 21.45 -3.62 -11.31
CA LEU A 341 21.81 -2.21 -11.43
C LEU A 341 23.14 -1.92 -10.70
N SER A 342 23.81 -0.83 -11.05
CA SER A 342 24.71 -0.15 -10.12
C SER A 342 23.94 0.57 -9.03
N ALA A 343 24.63 1.06 -8.00
CA ALA A 343 24.00 1.86 -6.95
C ALA A 343 23.18 3.04 -7.49
N ASN A 344 22.10 3.38 -6.79
CA ASN A 344 21.14 4.46 -7.07
C ASN A 344 20.54 4.40 -8.48
N GLY A 345 20.39 3.19 -9.03
CA GLY A 345 19.87 2.98 -10.38
C GLY A 345 20.69 3.67 -11.49
N LEU A 346 21.94 4.07 -11.26
CA LEU A 346 22.70 4.95 -12.17
C LEU A 346 23.10 4.30 -13.50
N SER A 347 23.08 2.97 -13.59
CA SER A 347 23.37 2.19 -14.79
C SER A 347 22.88 0.75 -14.65
N VAL A 348 22.55 0.11 -15.77
CA VAL A 348 22.08 -1.28 -15.82
C VAL A 348 23.26 -2.24 -15.84
N HIS A 349 23.24 -3.24 -14.97
CA HIS A 349 24.25 -4.30 -14.91
C HIS A 349 23.85 -5.48 -15.82
N VAL A 350 24.72 -5.81 -16.78
CA VAL A 350 24.47 -6.84 -17.80
C VAL A 350 24.81 -8.23 -17.26
N ILE A 351 23.79 -8.97 -16.83
CA ILE A 351 23.93 -10.32 -16.26
C ILE A 351 22.70 -11.19 -16.58
N ASP A 352 22.92 -12.49 -16.80
CA ASP A 352 21.82 -13.46 -16.87
C ASP A 352 21.40 -13.87 -15.46
N VAL A 353 20.45 -13.14 -14.87
CA VAL A 353 19.95 -13.44 -13.52
C VAL A 353 19.29 -14.83 -13.39
N MET A 354 18.96 -15.52 -14.49
CA MET A 354 18.40 -16.87 -14.43
C MET A 354 19.46 -17.96 -14.40
N ASN A 355 20.63 -17.73 -15.00
CA ASN A 355 21.67 -18.76 -15.17
C ASN A 355 23.02 -18.45 -14.49
N ASP A 356 23.28 -17.20 -14.08
CA ASP A 356 24.57 -16.82 -13.50
C ASP A 356 24.72 -17.24 -12.03
N LEU A 357 25.77 -18.03 -11.73
CA LEU A 357 26.05 -18.55 -10.39
C LEU A 357 26.29 -17.48 -9.33
N SER A 358 26.74 -16.27 -9.70
CA SER A 358 26.92 -15.15 -8.75
C SER A 358 25.60 -14.62 -8.18
N THR A 359 24.49 -14.89 -8.88
CA THR A 359 23.11 -14.54 -8.48
C THR A 359 22.40 -15.65 -7.70
N MET A 360 23.08 -16.76 -7.41
CA MET A 360 22.51 -17.91 -6.69
C MET A 360 22.89 -17.89 -5.19
N PRO A 361 21.94 -18.13 -4.26
CA PRO A 361 22.19 -18.06 -2.83
C PRO A 361 23.21 -19.12 -2.38
N HIS A 362 24.29 -18.67 -1.70
CA HIS A 362 25.42 -19.54 -1.32
C HIS A 362 25.05 -20.69 -0.37
N ASN A 363 23.95 -20.57 0.37
CA ASN A 363 23.47 -21.50 1.38
C ASN A 363 22.34 -22.43 0.89
N ALA A 364 21.88 -22.31 -0.37
CA ALA A 364 20.73 -23.07 -0.87
C ALA A 364 20.89 -23.51 -2.34
N HIS A 365 20.53 -24.77 -2.63
CA HIS A 365 20.42 -25.27 -4.00
C HIS A 365 19.14 -24.72 -4.65
N TRP A 366 19.23 -23.54 -5.26
CA TRP A 366 18.07 -22.75 -5.75
C TRP A 366 17.05 -23.54 -6.59
N ASP A 367 17.51 -24.41 -7.49
CA ASP A 367 16.64 -25.24 -8.35
C ASP A 367 15.79 -26.26 -7.57
N THR A 368 16.20 -26.58 -6.33
CA THR A 368 15.47 -27.46 -5.39
C THR A 368 14.57 -26.70 -4.42
N VAL A 369 14.74 -25.39 -4.27
CA VAL A 369 13.85 -24.55 -3.44
C VAL A 369 12.43 -24.61 -4.02
N ARG A 370 11.45 -24.89 -3.15
CA ARG A 370 10.03 -24.93 -3.50
C ARG A 370 9.30 -23.91 -2.64
N THR A 371 8.56 -23.04 -3.30
CA THR A 371 7.67 -22.06 -2.67
C THR A 371 6.61 -22.78 -1.83
N PRO A 372 6.45 -22.45 -0.54
CA PRO A 372 5.32 -22.93 0.24
C PRO A 372 4.01 -22.37 -0.33
N HIS A 373 3.01 -23.24 -0.49
CA HIS A 373 1.71 -22.86 -1.04
C HIS A 373 0.56 -23.39 -0.17
N CYS A 374 -0.43 -22.54 0.05
CA CYS A 374 -1.71 -22.92 0.63
C CYS A 374 -2.60 -23.64 -0.41
N ASN A 375 -3.49 -24.51 0.06
CA ASN A 375 -4.43 -25.23 -0.84
C ASN A 375 -5.46 -24.29 -1.48
N HIS A 376 -5.75 -23.16 -0.82
CA HIS A 376 -6.66 -22.08 -1.22
C HIS A 376 -6.21 -20.77 -0.53
N PRO A 377 -6.51 -19.56 -1.03
CA PRO A 377 -6.13 -18.33 -0.32
C PRO A 377 -6.73 -18.22 1.09
N THR A 378 -7.94 -18.74 1.32
CA THR A 378 -8.56 -18.76 2.67
C THR A 378 -7.80 -19.64 3.68
N ASP A 379 -6.94 -20.55 3.21
CA ASP A 379 -6.02 -21.31 4.07
C ASP A 379 -4.81 -20.48 4.54
N MET A 380 -4.64 -19.23 4.07
CA MET A 380 -3.54 -18.34 4.44
C MET A 380 -3.78 -17.59 5.77
N ALA A 381 -2.67 -17.04 6.27
CA ALA A 381 -2.54 -15.91 7.17
C ALA A 381 -1.25 -15.15 6.79
N ILE A 382 -1.30 -13.81 6.74
CA ILE A 382 -0.26 -12.93 6.19
C ILE A 382 0.30 -12.00 7.28
N TYR A 383 1.63 -11.84 7.29
CA TYR A 383 2.38 -10.94 8.17
C TYR A 383 3.12 -9.87 7.35
N GLU A 384 2.72 -8.61 7.45
CA GLU A 384 3.31 -7.49 6.69
C GLU A 384 4.53 -6.92 7.41
N LEU A 385 5.70 -6.95 6.75
CA LEU A 385 7.00 -6.69 7.36
C LEU A 385 7.89 -5.84 6.45
N HIS A 386 8.55 -4.83 7.01
CA HIS A 386 9.57 -4.05 6.32
C HIS A 386 10.97 -4.70 6.48
N VAL A 387 11.72 -4.77 5.37
CA VAL A 387 13.07 -5.36 5.30
C VAL A 387 14.02 -4.71 6.32
N ARG A 388 13.89 -3.39 6.53
CA ARG A 388 14.70 -2.67 7.50
C ARG A 388 14.29 -2.94 8.94
N ASP A 389 13.01 -2.76 9.28
CA ASP A 389 12.45 -2.96 10.62
C ASP A 389 12.82 -4.33 11.19
N PHE A 390 12.80 -5.34 10.33
CA PHE A 390 13.14 -6.72 10.66
C PHE A 390 14.49 -6.89 11.37
N SER A 391 15.50 -6.08 11.04
CA SER A 391 16.88 -6.35 11.47
C SER A 391 17.75 -5.13 11.82
N ALA A 392 17.32 -3.89 11.55
CA ALA A 392 18.04 -2.67 11.99
C ALA A 392 18.28 -2.66 13.52
N SER A 393 17.28 -3.12 14.27
CA SER A 393 17.27 -3.21 15.74
C SER A 393 17.92 -4.48 16.30
N ASP A 394 17.95 -5.58 15.52
CA ASP A 394 18.41 -6.90 15.96
C ASP A 394 19.93 -6.93 16.15
N GLN A 395 20.37 -6.79 17.40
CA GLN A 395 21.79 -6.72 17.69
C GLN A 395 22.55 -8.02 17.38
N CYS A 396 21.87 -9.17 17.28
CA CYS A 396 22.52 -10.44 16.97
C CYS A 396 22.99 -10.50 15.51
N VAL A 397 22.30 -9.79 14.61
CA VAL A 397 22.67 -9.63 13.21
C VAL A 397 23.97 -8.81 13.13
N PRO A 398 24.98 -9.24 12.33
CA PRO A 398 26.19 -8.45 12.09
C PRO A 398 25.84 -7.07 11.54
N GLU A 399 26.47 -6.02 12.08
CA GLU A 399 26.19 -4.60 11.76
C GLU A 399 26.02 -4.31 10.26
N HIS A 400 26.90 -4.82 9.40
CA HIS A 400 26.86 -4.63 7.94
C HIS A 400 25.72 -5.37 7.20
N MET A 401 24.99 -6.25 7.90
CA MET A 401 23.80 -6.96 7.39
C MET A 401 22.49 -6.40 7.99
N ARG A 402 22.54 -5.47 8.94
CA ARG A 402 21.33 -4.92 9.57
C ARG A 402 20.55 -4.07 8.58
N GLY A 403 19.26 -4.36 8.46
CA GLY A 403 18.36 -3.76 7.49
C GLY A 403 18.56 -4.26 6.05
N THR A 404 19.15 -5.44 5.85
CA THR A 404 19.40 -6.02 4.52
C THR A 404 18.68 -7.36 4.32
N PHE A 405 18.47 -7.74 3.06
CA PHE A 405 18.01 -9.06 2.65
C PHE A 405 18.86 -10.19 3.26
N ALA A 406 20.17 -9.99 3.43
CA ALA A 406 21.07 -10.97 4.02
C ALA A 406 20.71 -11.35 5.47
N ALA A 407 20.07 -10.46 6.24
CA ALA A 407 19.66 -10.75 7.62
C ALA A 407 18.62 -11.90 7.70
N PHE A 408 17.76 -12.05 6.69
CA PHE A 408 16.78 -13.14 6.63
C PHE A 408 17.44 -14.50 6.40
N ALA A 409 18.64 -14.55 5.82
CA ALA A 409 19.38 -15.78 5.52
C ALA A 409 20.23 -16.29 6.71
N LEU A 410 20.26 -15.56 7.83
CA LEU A 410 20.97 -15.95 9.04
C LEU A 410 20.22 -17.01 9.87
N PRO A 411 20.92 -17.88 10.61
CA PRO A 411 20.28 -18.87 11.47
C PRO A 411 19.47 -18.22 12.60
N PRO A 412 18.34 -18.84 13.01
CA PRO A 412 17.53 -18.34 14.12
C PRO A 412 18.26 -18.46 15.48
N SER A 413 18.17 -17.43 16.32
CA SER A 413 18.53 -17.51 17.73
C SER A 413 17.60 -16.66 18.60
N THR A 414 17.14 -17.19 19.73
CA THR A 414 16.35 -16.43 20.72
C THR A 414 17.20 -15.71 21.77
N SER A 415 18.51 -15.97 21.80
CA SER A 415 19.44 -15.36 22.77
C SER A 415 20.88 -15.53 22.29
N ALA A 416 21.51 -14.44 21.85
CA ALA A 416 22.90 -14.40 21.45
C ALA A 416 23.55 -13.05 21.84
N PRO A 417 24.88 -12.95 21.93
CA PRO A 417 25.55 -11.65 22.05
C PRO A 417 25.42 -10.83 20.75
N PRO A 418 25.73 -9.53 20.77
CA PRO A 418 25.75 -8.73 19.56
C PRO A 418 26.72 -9.25 18.49
N ASN A 419 26.33 -9.14 17.22
CA ASN A 419 27.08 -9.59 16.04
C ASN A 419 27.43 -11.09 16.03
N ALA A 420 26.53 -11.95 16.52
CA ALA A 420 26.72 -13.40 16.64
C ALA A 420 26.38 -14.23 15.39
N GLU A 421 26.25 -13.59 14.22
CA GLU A 421 25.93 -14.25 12.93
C GLU A 421 24.61 -15.05 12.96
N CYS A 422 23.61 -14.53 13.68
CA CYS A 422 22.27 -15.13 13.81
C CYS A 422 21.20 -14.02 13.96
N SER A 423 19.91 -14.35 13.77
CA SER A 423 18.81 -13.39 13.92
C SER A 423 17.73 -13.84 14.92
N GLN A 424 17.29 -12.90 15.74
CA GLN A 424 16.09 -13.01 16.57
C GLN A 424 14.80 -12.85 15.76
N GLY A 425 14.83 -12.03 14.71
CA GLY A 425 13.73 -11.89 13.74
C GLY A 425 13.41 -13.21 13.04
N VAL A 426 14.41 -13.93 12.52
CA VAL A 426 14.22 -15.28 11.92
C VAL A 426 13.66 -16.26 12.96
N ALA A 427 14.14 -16.20 14.21
CA ALA A 427 13.60 -17.02 15.31
C ALA A 427 12.17 -16.66 15.69
N HIS A 428 11.74 -15.40 15.51
CA HIS A 428 10.36 -14.98 15.70
C HIS A 428 9.46 -15.53 14.60
N LEU A 429 9.81 -15.29 13.32
CA LEU A 429 9.04 -15.76 12.16
C LEU A 429 8.83 -17.28 12.19
N ALA A 430 9.83 -18.05 12.65
CA ALA A 430 9.70 -19.49 12.86
C ALA A 430 8.54 -19.87 13.81
N ARG A 431 8.40 -19.20 14.96
CA ARG A 431 7.32 -19.48 15.94
C ARG A 431 5.93 -19.10 15.43
N LEU A 432 5.84 -18.03 14.64
CA LEU A 432 4.61 -17.66 13.94
C LEU A 432 4.23 -18.72 12.91
N ALA A 433 5.19 -19.21 12.11
CA ALA A 433 4.98 -20.27 11.12
C ALA A 433 4.54 -21.60 11.77
N GLU A 434 5.21 -22.01 12.84
CA GLU A 434 4.83 -23.17 13.67
C GLU A 434 3.38 -23.05 14.17
N SER A 435 2.99 -21.86 14.61
CA SER A 435 1.64 -21.59 15.13
C SER A 435 0.55 -21.46 14.05
N GLY A 436 0.92 -21.16 12.80
CA GLY A 436 -0.02 -21.14 11.67
C GLY A 436 0.01 -19.89 10.78
N MET A 437 0.99 -18.99 10.96
CA MET A 437 1.32 -17.99 9.94
C MET A 437 1.80 -18.69 8.67
N THR A 438 1.48 -18.15 7.49
CA THR A 438 1.77 -18.84 6.21
C THR A 438 2.58 -18.01 5.22
N HIS A 439 2.54 -16.69 5.35
CA HIS A 439 3.10 -15.75 4.39
C HIS A 439 3.72 -14.55 5.09
N VAL A 440 4.87 -14.09 4.60
CA VAL A 440 5.42 -12.77 4.90
C VAL A 440 5.19 -11.89 3.67
N HIS A 441 4.51 -10.77 3.84
CA HIS A 441 4.39 -9.70 2.85
C HIS A 441 5.49 -8.70 3.15
N LEU A 442 6.44 -8.56 2.23
CA LEU A 442 7.51 -7.57 2.34
C LEU A 442 7.06 -6.26 1.71
N LEU A 443 7.16 -5.16 2.47
CA LEU A 443 7.08 -3.80 1.94
C LEU A 443 8.06 -3.59 0.77
N PRO A 444 7.82 -2.63 -0.14
CA PRO A 444 8.45 -2.52 -1.46
C PRO A 444 9.92 -2.96 -1.53
N ILE A 445 10.15 -4.05 -2.28
CA ILE A 445 11.48 -4.69 -2.43
C ILE A 445 12.15 -4.39 -3.78
N ASN A 446 11.44 -3.72 -4.70
CA ASN A 446 12.02 -3.25 -5.96
C ASN A 446 12.84 -1.96 -5.75
N ASP A 447 13.78 -1.69 -6.65
CA ASP A 447 14.60 -0.47 -6.69
C ASP A 447 13.72 0.80 -6.60
N PHE A 448 13.94 1.60 -5.55
CA PHE A 448 13.21 2.83 -5.24
C PHE A 448 14.14 4.03 -5.01
N GLY A 449 13.62 5.25 -5.21
CA GLY A 449 14.44 6.45 -5.38
C GLY A 449 14.74 7.26 -4.11
N SER A 450 14.24 6.84 -2.95
CA SER A 450 14.16 7.67 -1.74
C SER A 450 15.15 7.32 -0.61
N VAL A 451 16.04 6.34 -0.82
CA VAL A 451 17.20 6.07 0.06
C VAL A 451 18.44 5.93 -0.81
N ASP A 452 19.55 6.61 -0.46
CA ASP A 452 20.81 6.42 -1.19
C ASP A 452 21.37 5.02 -0.90
N GLU A 453 21.59 4.20 -1.93
CA GLU A 453 22.06 2.82 -1.76
C GLU A 453 23.53 2.74 -1.26
N ARG A 454 24.27 3.85 -1.31
CA ARG A 454 25.67 3.98 -0.85
C ARG A 454 25.72 4.26 0.65
N LYS A 455 25.74 3.16 1.42
CA LYS A 455 25.69 3.12 2.90
C LYS A 455 26.71 4.00 3.61
N GLU A 456 27.83 4.35 2.96
CA GLU A 456 28.83 5.29 3.47
C GLU A 456 28.38 6.77 3.48
N ARG A 457 27.24 7.10 2.85
CA ARG A 457 26.64 8.43 2.83
C ARG A 457 25.56 8.61 3.90
N TRP A 458 24.97 7.52 4.40
CA TRP A 458 23.90 7.51 5.39
C TRP A 458 24.24 8.34 6.64
N GLN A 459 23.36 9.29 6.94
CA GLN A 459 23.37 10.04 8.19
C GLN A 459 22.59 9.29 9.28
N TRP A 460 22.85 9.62 10.55
CA TRP A 460 22.20 8.95 11.68
C TRP A 460 21.70 9.97 12.70
N PRO A 461 20.45 9.86 13.19
CA PRO A 461 19.85 10.87 14.05
C PRO A 461 20.46 10.83 15.45
N HIS A 462 21.02 11.96 15.88
CA HIS A 462 21.64 12.10 17.20
C HIS A 462 20.58 12.38 18.29
N VAL A 463 19.70 11.40 18.53
CA VAL A 463 18.58 11.50 19.47
C VAL A 463 19.09 11.65 20.92
N PRO A 464 18.71 12.72 21.66
CA PRO A 464 19.17 12.92 23.03
C PRO A 464 18.64 11.86 24.00
N HIS A 465 19.55 11.21 24.75
CA HIS A 465 19.20 10.12 25.67
C HIS A 465 18.37 10.55 26.89
N ASP A 466 18.33 11.85 27.19
CA ASP A 466 17.61 12.46 28.31
C ASP A 466 16.35 13.24 27.89
N ALA A 467 15.99 13.21 26.59
CA ALA A 467 14.75 13.81 26.11
C ALA A 467 13.50 13.11 26.68
N ALA A 468 12.51 13.91 27.08
CA ALA A 468 11.28 13.41 27.67
C ALA A 468 10.42 12.62 26.65
N PRO A 469 9.62 11.62 27.08
CA PRO A 469 8.75 10.84 26.21
C PRO A 469 7.79 11.65 25.31
N ASP A 470 7.40 12.85 25.75
CA ASP A 470 6.49 13.80 25.11
C ASP A 470 7.21 15.02 24.49
N SER A 471 8.54 14.95 24.37
CA SER A 471 9.37 15.98 23.74
C SER A 471 9.36 15.88 22.21
N ASP A 472 9.56 17.02 21.56
CA ASP A 472 9.76 17.17 20.13
C ASP A 472 11.25 17.07 19.72
N MET A 473 12.17 16.92 20.69
CA MET A 473 13.62 16.81 20.45
C MET A 473 13.99 15.54 19.65
N GLN A 474 13.26 14.43 19.84
CA GLN A 474 13.54 13.18 19.15
C GLN A 474 13.15 13.26 17.66
N GLN A 475 11.94 13.68 17.32
CA GLN A 475 11.59 13.95 15.91
C GLN A 475 12.40 15.10 15.32
N GLY A 476 12.85 16.07 16.13
CA GLY A 476 13.77 17.11 15.69
C GLY A 476 15.13 16.55 15.25
N ALA A 477 15.63 15.51 15.90
CA ALA A 477 16.83 14.79 15.50
C ALA A 477 16.59 13.88 14.29
N VAL A 478 15.49 13.12 14.25
CA VAL A 478 15.11 12.25 13.12
C VAL A 478 14.91 13.06 11.84
N MET A 479 14.01 14.05 11.85
CA MET A 479 13.71 14.87 10.67
C MET A 479 14.85 15.83 10.28
N SER A 480 15.94 15.90 11.04
CA SER A 480 17.17 16.61 10.62
C SER A 480 18.03 15.79 9.65
N VAL A 481 17.76 14.50 9.50
CA VAL A 481 18.52 13.58 8.63
C VAL A 481 17.64 12.65 7.78
N ALA A 482 16.32 12.63 7.94
CA ALA A 482 15.43 11.62 7.33
C ALA A 482 15.66 11.38 5.82
N ASN A 483 15.81 12.44 5.01
CA ASN A 483 16.07 12.32 3.56
C ASN A 483 17.52 11.91 3.19
N ASP A 484 18.41 11.84 4.18
CA ASP A 484 19.83 11.48 4.06
C ASP A 484 20.18 10.24 4.94
N ASP A 485 19.19 9.63 5.60
CA ASP A 485 19.39 8.42 6.41
C ASP A 485 19.27 7.15 5.55
N ALA A 486 18.79 6.06 6.14
CA ALA A 486 18.84 4.73 5.58
C ALA A 486 17.45 4.07 5.53
N TYR A 487 16.39 4.87 5.71
CA TYR A 487 15.01 4.42 5.92
C TYR A 487 14.02 5.14 4.99
N ASN A 488 13.31 4.37 4.18
CA ASN A 488 11.98 4.70 3.68
C ASN A 488 11.15 3.40 3.66
N TRP A 489 9.82 3.46 3.56
CA TRP A 489 9.01 2.29 3.21
C TRP A 489 9.23 1.79 1.77
N GLY A 490 9.69 2.65 0.86
CA GLY A 490 10.01 2.29 -0.52
C GLY A 490 8.86 2.44 -1.53
N TYR A 491 7.76 3.13 -1.17
CA TYR A 491 6.68 3.51 -2.10
C TYR A 491 7.09 4.66 -3.03
N ASP A 492 8.29 4.55 -3.59
CA ASP A 492 8.98 5.54 -4.43
C ASP A 492 9.65 4.82 -5.63
N PRO A 493 8.93 4.04 -6.44
CA PRO A 493 9.54 3.08 -7.37
C PRO A 493 10.25 3.74 -8.55
N VAL A 494 11.38 3.15 -8.96
CA VAL A 494 12.21 3.59 -10.10
C VAL A 494 12.41 2.48 -11.13
N HIS A 495 12.79 1.26 -10.71
CA HIS A 495 12.88 0.09 -11.61
C HIS A 495 12.09 -1.10 -11.05
N PHE A 496 11.02 -1.51 -11.74
CA PHE A 496 10.11 -2.55 -11.23
C PHE A 496 10.65 -3.99 -11.24
N LEU A 497 11.80 -4.28 -11.88
CA LEU A 497 12.31 -5.64 -12.08
C LEU A 497 13.67 -5.92 -11.40
N ALA A 498 14.28 -4.93 -10.75
CA ALA A 498 15.49 -5.08 -9.95
C ALA A 498 15.13 -5.00 -8.46
N PRO A 499 15.72 -5.84 -7.58
CA PRO A 499 15.61 -5.64 -6.14
C PRO A 499 16.33 -4.38 -5.70
N ASP A 500 15.90 -3.78 -4.60
CA ASP A 500 16.56 -2.60 -4.05
C ASP A 500 17.97 -2.90 -3.50
N GLY A 501 18.93 -2.02 -3.75
CA GLY A 501 20.33 -2.13 -3.34
C GLY A 501 20.63 -1.49 -1.98
N SER A 502 19.76 -0.62 -1.45
CA SER A 502 19.86 -0.16 -0.06
C SER A 502 19.70 -1.34 0.89
N TYR A 503 18.87 -2.33 0.53
CA TYR A 503 18.70 -3.60 1.21
C TYR A 503 19.74 -4.69 0.86
N ALA A 504 20.74 -4.43 0.03
CA ALA A 504 21.80 -5.39 -0.32
C ALA A 504 23.13 -5.09 0.38
N THR A 505 23.94 -6.11 0.72
CA THR A 505 25.25 -5.88 1.37
C THR A 505 26.27 -5.18 0.46
N ASP A 506 26.19 -5.41 -0.86
CA ASP A 506 26.76 -4.56 -1.91
C ASP A 506 25.64 -4.17 -2.88
N PRO A 507 25.36 -2.87 -3.11
CA PRO A 507 24.30 -2.46 -4.02
C PRO A 507 24.64 -2.72 -5.50
N ASP A 508 25.91 -2.91 -5.88
CA ASP A 508 26.28 -3.05 -7.30
C ASP A 508 26.14 -4.50 -7.80
N GLY A 509 25.24 -4.69 -8.76
CA GLY A 509 25.17 -5.88 -9.59
C GLY A 509 24.51 -7.11 -8.94
N ALA A 510 25.26 -8.20 -8.81
CA ALA A 510 24.70 -9.53 -8.54
C ALA A 510 24.24 -9.76 -7.08
N ALA A 511 24.70 -8.95 -6.12
CA ALA A 511 24.45 -9.16 -4.70
C ALA A 511 22.97 -8.96 -4.31
N ARG A 512 22.34 -7.86 -4.74
CA ARG A 512 20.89 -7.61 -4.58
C ARG A 512 20.02 -8.79 -5.05
N VAL A 513 20.34 -9.39 -6.20
CA VAL A 513 19.64 -10.56 -6.76
C VAL A 513 19.83 -11.80 -5.88
N ARG A 514 21.08 -12.10 -5.50
CA ARG A 514 21.46 -13.27 -4.69
C ARG A 514 20.83 -13.23 -3.29
N GLU A 515 20.85 -12.07 -2.65
CA GLU A 515 20.39 -11.91 -1.27
C GLU A 515 18.86 -11.94 -1.19
N MET A 516 18.14 -11.33 -2.14
CA MET A 516 16.68 -11.47 -2.23
C MET A 516 16.24 -12.93 -2.48
N ARG A 517 16.99 -13.72 -3.27
CA ARG A 517 16.78 -15.17 -3.34
C ARG A 517 17.07 -15.88 -2.01
N GLY A 518 18.04 -15.38 -1.23
CA GLY A 518 18.32 -15.83 0.13
C GLY A 518 17.14 -15.64 1.08
N VAL A 519 16.40 -14.53 0.97
CA VAL A 519 15.14 -14.30 1.71
C VAL A 519 14.13 -15.42 1.40
N THR A 520 13.80 -15.63 0.11
CA THR A 520 12.81 -16.65 -0.28
C THR A 520 13.26 -18.07 0.10
N ALA A 521 14.55 -18.39 -0.04
CA ALA A 521 15.09 -19.69 0.38
C ALA A 521 14.98 -19.90 1.91
N SER A 522 15.21 -18.85 2.71
CA SER A 522 15.07 -18.90 4.17
C SER A 522 13.60 -19.05 4.60
N MET A 523 12.70 -18.23 4.04
CA MET A 523 11.27 -18.30 4.35
C MET A 523 10.67 -19.65 3.93
N ALA A 524 11.08 -20.19 2.78
CA ALA A 524 10.69 -21.53 2.34
C ALA A 524 11.12 -22.63 3.33
N ASN A 525 12.30 -22.52 3.95
CA ASN A 525 12.75 -23.44 5.00
C ASN A 525 11.93 -23.35 6.30
N LEU A 526 11.31 -22.18 6.58
CA LEU A 526 10.35 -22.00 7.68
C LEU A 526 8.91 -22.43 7.31
N GLY A 527 8.66 -22.79 6.04
CA GLY A 527 7.31 -23.07 5.54
C GLY A 527 6.49 -21.80 5.22
N LEU A 528 7.12 -20.63 5.17
CA LEU A 528 6.51 -19.34 4.85
C LEU A 528 6.65 -19.02 3.36
N GLY A 529 5.55 -18.66 2.71
CA GLY A 529 5.56 -17.99 1.41
C GLY A 529 6.04 -16.54 1.53
N VAL A 530 6.52 -15.97 0.42
CA VAL A 530 6.92 -14.56 0.34
C VAL A 530 6.02 -13.84 -0.65
N VAL A 531 5.33 -12.80 -0.17
CA VAL A 531 4.58 -11.84 -0.97
C VAL A 531 5.43 -10.58 -1.12
N ALA A 532 5.47 -9.99 -2.31
CA ALA A 532 6.00 -8.64 -2.51
C ALA A 532 4.86 -7.62 -2.55
N ASP A 533 5.09 -6.48 -1.91
CA ASP A 533 4.41 -5.24 -2.31
C ASP A 533 4.90 -4.80 -3.70
N VAL A 534 3.98 -4.37 -4.56
CA VAL A 534 4.29 -3.95 -5.93
C VAL A 534 3.56 -2.66 -6.30
N VAL A 535 4.37 -1.61 -6.49
CA VAL A 535 3.93 -0.21 -6.56
C VAL A 535 3.78 0.24 -8.02
N PHE A 536 2.86 -0.38 -8.76
CA PHE A 536 2.71 -0.13 -10.20
C PHE A 536 1.92 1.13 -10.55
N ASN A 537 1.27 1.80 -9.58
CA ASN A 537 0.31 2.87 -9.82
C ASN A 537 0.95 4.27 -10.05
N HIS A 538 2.24 4.45 -9.74
CA HIS A 538 3.00 5.69 -9.99
C HIS A 538 4.51 5.41 -10.16
N THR A 539 5.33 6.46 -10.34
CA THR A 539 6.80 6.40 -10.13
C THR A 539 7.31 7.58 -9.31
N TYR A 540 8.46 7.43 -8.65
CA TYR A 540 9.06 8.49 -7.81
C TYR A 540 9.31 9.80 -8.57
N ALA A 541 9.85 9.68 -9.78
CA ALA A 541 10.10 10.81 -10.66
C ALA A 541 9.57 10.56 -12.07
N ALA A 542 9.24 11.65 -12.75
CA ALA A 542 8.95 11.74 -14.18
C ALA A 542 9.74 12.92 -14.77
N GLY A 543 9.47 13.33 -16.01
CA GLY A 543 10.20 14.38 -16.69
C GLY A 543 11.56 13.92 -17.25
N CYS A 544 12.25 14.80 -17.97
CA CYS A 544 13.48 14.47 -18.68
C CYS A 544 14.79 14.63 -17.88
N THR A 545 14.75 15.28 -16.70
CA THR A 545 15.94 15.79 -15.99
C THR A 545 16.37 14.98 -14.77
N ALA A 546 15.44 14.42 -13.98
CA ALA A 546 15.76 13.64 -12.78
C ALA A 546 16.48 12.34 -13.16
N HIS A 547 17.52 11.93 -12.42
CA HIS A 547 18.22 10.67 -12.71
C HIS A 547 17.28 9.46 -12.50
N THR A 548 16.48 9.49 -11.42
CA THR A 548 15.40 8.56 -11.09
C THR A 548 14.18 8.59 -12.00
N SER A 549 14.12 9.48 -13.02
CA SER A 549 13.12 9.35 -14.09
C SER A 549 13.67 8.41 -15.16
N VAL A 550 12.97 7.30 -15.41
CA VAL A 550 13.34 6.29 -16.42
C VAL A 550 12.32 6.29 -17.56
N LEU A 551 11.07 5.92 -17.25
CA LEU A 551 10.01 5.73 -18.25
C LEU A 551 9.73 6.99 -19.08
N ASP A 552 9.71 8.17 -18.44
CA ASP A 552 9.38 9.44 -19.09
C ASP A 552 10.52 10.03 -19.93
N LYS A 553 11.74 9.49 -19.81
CA LYS A 553 12.84 9.77 -20.74
C LYS A 553 12.80 8.86 -21.97
N VAL A 554 12.40 7.59 -21.79
CA VAL A 554 12.36 6.60 -22.87
C VAL A 554 11.18 6.87 -23.81
N VAL A 555 9.98 7.13 -23.27
CA VAL A 555 8.80 7.54 -24.06
C VAL A 555 8.03 8.66 -23.35
N PRO A 556 8.43 9.93 -23.56
CA PRO A 556 7.84 11.10 -22.91
C PRO A 556 6.31 11.18 -22.99
N GLY A 557 5.64 11.20 -21.84
CA GLY A 557 4.19 11.36 -21.74
C GLY A 557 3.36 10.17 -22.22
N TYR A 558 3.95 8.96 -22.30
CA TYR A 558 3.25 7.71 -22.63
C TYR A 558 2.95 6.86 -21.38
N TYR A 559 3.93 6.59 -20.51
CA TYR A 559 3.75 5.69 -19.37
C TYR A 559 2.89 6.28 -18.24
N TYR A 560 2.66 7.59 -18.28
CA TYR A 560 1.96 8.36 -17.26
C TYR A 560 0.54 8.71 -17.70
N ARG A 561 -0.38 8.70 -16.73
CA ARG A 561 -1.75 9.15 -16.95
C ARG A 561 -1.80 10.67 -16.88
N ARG A 562 -2.55 11.28 -17.79
CA ARG A 562 -2.52 12.72 -18.03
C ARG A 562 -3.91 13.33 -18.05
N ASN A 563 -4.01 14.57 -17.59
CA ASN A 563 -5.26 15.34 -17.55
C ASN A 563 -5.63 15.86 -18.97
N GLY A 564 -6.76 16.57 -19.09
CA GLY A 564 -7.23 17.14 -20.36
C GLY A 564 -6.41 18.32 -20.90
N ASP A 565 -5.45 18.83 -20.13
CA ASP A 565 -4.48 19.85 -20.54
C ASP A 565 -3.09 19.29 -20.86
N GLY A 566 -2.85 18.01 -20.53
CA GLY A 566 -1.61 17.30 -20.81
C GLY A 566 -0.61 17.23 -19.66
N ASP A 567 -0.93 17.73 -18.48
CA ASP A 567 -0.13 17.52 -17.26
C ASP A 567 -0.31 16.08 -16.75
N ILE A 568 0.67 15.58 -15.98
CA ILE A 568 0.59 14.26 -15.34
C ILE A 568 -0.38 14.33 -14.14
N GLU A 569 -1.19 13.29 -13.95
CA GLU A 569 -2.07 13.14 -12.79
C GLU A 569 -1.26 12.71 -11.55
N ASN A 570 -1.62 13.19 -10.36
CA ASN A 570 -0.83 12.98 -9.12
C ASN A 570 -1.71 12.56 -7.93
N SER A 571 -2.80 11.82 -8.16
CA SER A 571 -3.75 11.48 -7.10
C SER A 571 -3.23 10.45 -6.10
N THR A 572 -2.32 9.58 -6.53
CA THR A 572 -1.76 8.47 -5.73
C THR A 572 -0.81 9.02 -4.67
N CYS A 573 0.16 9.82 -5.12
CA CYS A 573 1.01 10.72 -4.35
C CYS A 573 1.74 11.68 -5.32
N MET A 574 2.24 11.12 -6.42
CA MET A 574 2.92 11.75 -7.54
C MET A 574 2.69 10.92 -8.82
N ASN A 575 3.07 11.45 -9.98
CA ASN A 575 3.32 10.75 -11.26
C ASN A 575 2.51 9.46 -11.54
N ASN A 576 1.17 9.51 -11.55
CA ASN A 576 0.31 8.34 -11.79
C ASN A 576 0.67 7.63 -13.11
N THR A 577 0.81 6.30 -13.11
CA THR A 577 1.00 5.50 -14.34
C THR A 577 -0.31 5.30 -15.10
N ALA A 578 -0.19 4.96 -16.39
CA ALA A 578 -1.32 4.67 -17.28
C ALA A 578 -1.36 3.18 -17.68
N SER A 579 -1.76 2.31 -16.75
CA SER A 579 -1.95 0.87 -17.04
C SER A 579 -3.01 0.57 -18.12
N GLU A 580 -3.78 1.56 -18.55
CA GLU A 580 -4.65 1.52 -19.72
C GLU A 580 -3.91 1.55 -21.08
N HIS A 581 -2.62 1.90 -21.11
CA HIS A 581 -1.76 1.88 -22.30
C HIS A 581 -0.99 0.55 -22.43
N CYS A 582 -0.87 0.00 -23.65
CA CYS A 582 -0.48 -1.40 -23.87
C CYS A 582 0.91 -1.77 -23.33
N MET A 583 1.91 -0.90 -23.43
CA MET A 583 3.27 -1.20 -22.97
C MET A 583 3.48 -0.92 -21.48
N CYS A 584 2.61 -0.11 -20.85
CA CYS A 584 2.56 0.01 -19.39
C CYS A 584 1.86 -1.21 -18.78
N GLU A 585 0.71 -1.62 -19.34
CA GLU A 585 0.03 -2.88 -19.02
C GLU A 585 0.98 -4.08 -19.14
N ARG A 586 1.77 -4.14 -20.22
CA ARG A 586 2.79 -5.18 -20.42
C ARG A 586 3.90 -5.12 -19.37
N LEU A 587 4.48 -3.95 -19.09
CA LEU A 587 5.56 -3.80 -18.10
C LEU A 587 5.14 -4.33 -16.73
N ILE A 588 3.89 -4.11 -16.32
CA ILE A 588 3.29 -4.65 -15.09
C ILE A 588 3.24 -6.19 -15.13
N VAL A 589 2.74 -6.77 -16.23
CA VAL A 589 2.65 -8.24 -16.40
C VAL A 589 4.04 -8.89 -16.41
N ASP A 590 4.96 -8.37 -17.22
CA ASP A 590 6.31 -8.90 -17.36
C ASP A 590 7.10 -8.78 -16.04
N ALA A 591 6.90 -7.70 -15.27
CA ALA A 591 7.49 -7.55 -13.93
C ALA A 591 6.94 -8.56 -12.91
N VAL A 592 5.63 -8.76 -12.83
CA VAL A 592 5.04 -9.75 -11.90
C VAL A 592 5.47 -11.18 -12.27
N VAL A 593 5.52 -11.51 -13.56
CA VAL A 593 6.05 -12.78 -14.05
C VAL A 593 7.54 -12.94 -13.74
N HIS A 594 8.34 -11.87 -13.88
CA HIS A 594 9.74 -11.86 -13.47
C HIS A 594 9.88 -12.17 -11.98
N TRP A 595 9.16 -11.46 -11.10
CA TRP A 595 9.25 -11.69 -9.65
C TRP A 595 8.85 -13.12 -9.26
N ALA A 596 7.74 -13.62 -9.81
CA ALA A 596 7.27 -14.99 -9.56
C ALA A 596 8.31 -16.04 -9.99
N ARG A 597 8.89 -15.90 -11.19
CA ARG A 597 9.83 -16.88 -11.77
C ARG A 597 11.25 -16.76 -11.21
N THR A 598 11.81 -15.56 -11.19
CA THR A 598 13.22 -15.29 -10.85
C THR A 598 13.49 -15.44 -9.35
N TYR A 599 12.52 -15.06 -8.50
CA TYR A 599 12.65 -15.01 -7.03
C TYR A 599 11.69 -15.96 -6.28
N LYS A 600 10.88 -16.76 -7.00
CA LYS A 600 10.00 -17.81 -6.44
C LYS A 600 8.92 -17.32 -5.46
N LEU A 601 8.44 -16.08 -5.63
CA LEU A 601 7.42 -15.48 -4.76
C LEU A 601 6.07 -16.21 -4.84
N SER A 602 5.31 -16.21 -3.74
CA SER A 602 4.02 -16.89 -3.60
C SER A 602 2.80 -15.97 -3.71
N GLY A 603 3.00 -14.66 -3.83
CA GLY A 603 1.91 -13.72 -4.06
C GLY A 603 2.38 -12.27 -4.24
N PHE A 604 1.42 -11.39 -4.50
CA PHE A 604 1.64 -9.97 -4.75
C PHE A 604 0.54 -9.12 -4.11
N ARG A 605 0.95 -8.09 -3.35
CA ARG A 605 0.07 -7.01 -2.85
C ARG A 605 0.24 -5.82 -3.79
N PHE A 606 -0.84 -5.42 -4.46
CA PHE A 606 -0.83 -4.28 -5.37
C PHE A 606 -1.21 -3.01 -4.61
N ASP A 607 -0.22 -2.11 -4.51
CA ASP A 607 -0.40 -0.77 -3.98
C ASP A 607 -1.36 0.04 -4.85
N LEU A 608 -2.32 0.73 -4.21
CA LEU A 608 -3.40 1.49 -4.85
C LEU A 608 -3.95 0.79 -6.11
N MET A 609 -4.26 -0.51 -6.00
CA MET A 609 -4.73 -1.36 -7.09
C MET A 609 -5.94 -0.78 -7.84
N GLY A 610 -6.77 0.04 -7.19
CA GLY A 610 -7.86 0.81 -7.80
C GLY A 610 -7.43 1.79 -8.90
N HIS A 611 -6.14 2.12 -9.03
CA HIS A 611 -5.59 2.92 -10.14
C HIS A 611 -5.10 2.08 -11.33
N LEU A 612 -5.15 0.76 -11.21
CA LEU A 612 -4.85 -0.20 -12.28
C LEU A 612 -6.15 -0.66 -12.97
N MET A 613 -6.06 -1.05 -14.25
CA MET A 613 -7.22 -1.57 -14.98
C MET A 613 -7.52 -3.04 -14.63
N MET A 614 -8.78 -3.44 -14.52
CA MET A 614 -9.18 -4.85 -14.30
C MET A 614 -8.63 -5.79 -15.38
N ARG A 615 -8.53 -5.32 -16.63
CA ARG A 615 -7.91 -6.07 -17.74
C ARG A 615 -6.41 -6.35 -17.52
N THR A 616 -5.69 -5.44 -16.86
CA THR A 616 -4.29 -5.63 -16.46
C THR A 616 -4.18 -6.72 -15.41
N MET A 617 -5.04 -6.67 -14.38
CA MET A 617 -5.09 -7.68 -13.32
C MET A 617 -5.43 -9.08 -13.85
N ASN A 618 -6.38 -9.17 -14.79
CA ASN A 618 -6.71 -10.42 -15.47
C ASN A 618 -5.53 -10.95 -16.30
N LYS A 619 -4.82 -10.08 -17.04
CA LYS A 619 -3.61 -10.49 -17.79
C LYS A 619 -2.48 -10.96 -16.87
N VAL A 620 -2.28 -10.33 -15.72
CA VAL A 620 -1.34 -10.81 -14.68
C VAL A 620 -1.74 -12.22 -14.22
N ARG A 621 -3.04 -12.45 -13.96
CA ARG A 621 -3.56 -13.77 -13.56
C ARG A 621 -3.35 -14.83 -14.65
N ASP A 622 -3.67 -14.53 -15.91
CA ASP A 622 -3.47 -15.45 -17.04
C ASP A 622 -1.98 -15.77 -17.26
N ALA A 623 -1.10 -14.77 -17.18
CA ALA A 623 0.34 -14.95 -17.34
C ALA A 623 0.95 -15.79 -16.20
N LEU A 624 0.51 -15.59 -14.95
CA LEU A 624 0.89 -16.43 -13.83
C LEU A 624 0.35 -17.86 -13.98
N ASN A 625 -0.88 -18.06 -14.44
CA ASN A 625 -1.46 -19.38 -14.67
C ASN A 625 -0.68 -20.21 -15.71
N ALA A 626 0.12 -19.59 -16.59
CA ALA A 626 1.01 -20.29 -17.52
C ALA A 626 2.31 -20.83 -16.87
N LEU A 627 2.73 -20.27 -15.72
CA LEU A 627 3.95 -20.70 -15.03
C LEU A 627 3.73 -22.04 -14.30
N ASN A 628 4.55 -23.03 -14.66
CA ASN A 628 4.47 -24.39 -14.14
C ASN A 628 5.81 -24.90 -13.60
N VAL A 629 5.77 -25.84 -12.65
CA VAL A 629 6.96 -26.29 -11.90
C VAL A 629 8.00 -26.97 -12.80
N GLN A 630 7.60 -27.59 -13.90
CA GLN A 630 8.50 -28.33 -14.79
C GLN A 630 9.38 -27.41 -15.65
N GLU A 631 8.81 -26.32 -16.17
CA GLU A 631 9.50 -25.41 -17.10
C GLU A 631 9.98 -24.12 -16.42
N HIS A 632 9.28 -23.68 -15.38
CA HIS A 632 9.47 -22.39 -14.71
C HIS A 632 9.91 -22.52 -13.24
N GLY A 633 9.85 -23.73 -12.66
CA GLY A 633 10.29 -24.00 -11.30
C GLY A 633 9.38 -23.43 -10.19
N VAL A 634 8.16 -23.01 -10.53
CA VAL A 634 7.10 -22.47 -9.65
C VAL A 634 5.71 -22.89 -10.14
N ASP A 635 4.72 -22.98 -9.26
CA ASP A 635 3.31 -23.18 -9.64
C ASP A 635 2.57 -21.83 -9.60
N GLY A 636 2.50 -21.14 -10.74
CA GLY A 636 1.90 -19.80 -10.81
C GLY A 636 0.38 -19.80 -10.62
N SER A 637 -0.29 -20.95 -10.78
CA SER A 637 -1.69 -21.12 -10.40
C SER A 637 -1.94 -20.98 -8.88
N ARG A 638 -0.87 -21.11 -8.07
CA ARG A 638 -0.87 -20.99 -6.61
C ARG A 638 -0.38 -19.64 -6.08
N VAL A 639 0.05 -18.74 -6.97
CA VAL A 639 0.43 -17.37 -6.61
C VAL A 639 -0.85 -16.59 -6.32
N TYR A 640 -0.99 -16.00 -5.13
CA TYR A 640 -2.17 -15.19 -4.76
C TYR A 640 -1.97 -13.72 -5.11
N LEU A 641 -3.05 -13.02 -5.51
CA LEU A 641 -3.03 -11.58 -5.77
C LEU A 641 -4.05 -10.92 -4.84
N TYR A 642 -3.65 -9.83 -4.21
CA TYR A 642 -4.57 -8.94 -3.50
C TYR A 642 -4.07 -7.49 -3.61
N GLY A 643 -4.87 -6.52 -3.18
CA GLY A 643 -4.41 -5.14 -3.17
C GLY A 643 -5.44 -4.13 -2.69
N GLU A 644 -5.11 -2.87 -2.90
CA GLU A 644 -5.91 -1.73 -2.45
C GLU A 644 -6.95 -1.31 -3.50
N GLY A 645 -8.13 -1.91 -3.45
CA GLY A 645 -9.24 -1.60 -4.33
C GLY A 645 -9.95 -0.26 -4.05
N TRP A 646 -9.22 0.78 -3.61
CA TRP A 646 -9.78 2.10 -3.30
C TRP A 646 -10.19 2.84 -4.60
N ASP A 647 -11.42 3.37 -4.67
CA ASP A 647 -11.93 4.06 -5.86
C ASP A 647 -11.94 5.59 -5.65
N PHE A 648 -10.91 6.28 -6.13
CA PHE A 648 -10.72 7.73 -5.96
C PHE A 648 -9.87 8.35 -7.08
N GLY A 649 -9.70 9.67 -7.07
CA GLY A 649 -8.92 10.39 -8.09
C GLY A 649 -9.57 10.38 -9.47
N GLU A 650 -8.75 10.41 -10.52
CA GLU A 650 -9.17 10.49 -11.93
C GLU A 650 -9.73 9.18 -12.49
N VAL A 651 -9.53 8.04 -11.82
CA VAL A 651 -10.04 6.72 -12.21
C VAL A 651 -11.45 6.43 -11.68
N ALA A 652 -11.88 7.17 -10.64
CA ALA A 652 -13.08 6.92 -9.87
C ALA A 652 -14.34 6.70 -10.73
N GLY A 653 -15.19 5.75 -10.33
CA GLY A 653 -16.41 5.42 -11.08
C GLY A 653 -16.16 4.88 -12.50
N ASN A 654 -14.97 4.32 -12.76
CA ASN A 654 -14.50 3.83 -14.07
C ASN A 654 -14.21 4.93 -15.11
N ALA A 655 -13.91 6.17 -14.71
CA ALA A 655 -13.76 7.31 -15.62
C ALA A 655 -12.64 7.16 -16.68
N ARG A 656 -11.62 6.33 -16.41
CA ARG A 656 -10.53 6.00 -17.36
C ARG A 656 -10.71 4.64 -18.05
N GLY A 657 -11.71 3.86 -17.67
CA GLY A 657 -11.87 2.44 -17.99
C GLY A 657 -12.22 1.65 -16.73
N VAL A 658 -12.53 0.35 -16.86
CA VAL A 658 -12.89 -0.48 -15.69
C VAL A 658 -11.65 -0.74 -14.84
N ASN A 659 -11.59 -0.07 -13.68
CA ASN A 659 -10.46 -0.08 -12.75
C ASN A 659 -10.62 -1.15 -11.65
N ALA A 660 -9.52 -1.60 -11.05
CA ALA A 660 -9.50 -2.72 -10.10
C ALA A 660 -9.90 -2.31 -8.66
N GLY A 661 -10.95 -1.49 -8.53
CA GLY A 661 -11.58 -1.14 -7.26
C GLY A 661 -12.45 -2.28 -6.70
N GLN A 662 -12.69 -2.28 -5.39
CA GLN A 662 -13.40 -3.33 -4.62
C GLN A 662 -14.69 -3.84 -5.28
N LEU A 663 -15.51 -2.94 -5.85
CA LEU A 663 -16.80 -3.30 -6.47
C LEU A 663 -16.67 -3.98 -7.83
N ASN A 664 -15.55 -3.76 -8.53
CA ASN A 664 -15.23 -4.36 -9.83
C ASN A 664 -14.48 -5.69 -9.70
N LEU A 665 -13.82 -5.94 -8.56
CA LEU A 665 -13.13 -7.19 -8.23
C LEU A 665 -14.09 -8.36 -7.94
N HIS A 666 -15.39 -8.12 -7.80
CA HIS A 666 -16.39 -9.14 -7.49
C HIS A 666 -16.37 -10.30 -8.51
N ALA A 667 -16.12 -11.52 -8.03
CA ALA A 667 -15.98 -12.75 -8.83
C ALA A 667 -14.72 -12.80 -9.73
N SER A 668 -13.65 -12.10 -9.36
CA SER A 668 -12.33 -12.17 -10.02
C SER A 668 -11.35 -13.18 -9.39
N GLY A 669 -11.58 -13.59 -8.13
CA GLY A 669 -10.61 -14.38 -7.35
C GLY A 669 -9.35 -13.59 -6.92
N ILE A 670 -9.41 -12.25 -6.96
CA ILE A 670 -8.35 -11.35 -6.51
C ILE A 670 -8.81 -10.68 -5.19
N GLY A 671 -7.93 -10.69 -4.18
CA GLY A 671 -8.20 -10.10 -2.88
C GLY A 671 -8.26 -8.58 -2.90
N SER A 672 -9.04 -7.98 -2.00
CA SER A 672 -8.82 -6.59 -1.60
C SER A 672 -8.93 -6.39 -0.10
N PHE A 673 -8.24 -5.37 0.41
CA PHE A 673 -8.31 -5.00 1.82
C PHE A 673 -9.74 -4.64 2.22
N ASN A 674 -10.15 -5.10 3.41
CA ASN A 674 -11.46 -4.84 3.99
C ASN A 674 -11.39 -3.77 5.07
N ASP A 675 -11.46 -2.52 4.65
CA ASP A 675 -11.66 -1.34 5.50
C ASP A 675 -12.89 -1.44 6.43
N ARG A 676 -13.95 -2.16 6.03
CA ARG A 676 -15.18 -2.27 6.84
C ARG A 676 -14.94 -2.99 8.17
N ILE A 677 -14.05 -4.00 8.21
CA ILE A 677 -13.74 -4.72 9.48
C ILE A 677 -12.85 -3.86 10.38
N ARG A 678 -11.83 -3.20 9.82
CA ARG A 678 -10.97 -2.24 10.54
C ARG A 678 -11.80 -1.19 11.26
N GLU A 679 -12.68 -0.50 10.54
CA GLU A 679 -13.50 0.59 11.08
C GLU A 679 -14.54 0.10 12.08
N ALA A 680 -15.20 -1.03 11.80
CA ALA A 680 -16.18 -1.61 12.72
C ALA A 680 -15.56 -2.06 14.05
N VAL A 681 -14.39 -2.69 14.01
CA VAL A 681 -13.68 -3.21 15.19
C VAL A 681 -13.00 -2.07 15.96
N VAL A 682 -12.11 -1.32 15.30
CA VAL A 682 -11.20 -0.37 15.97
C VAL A 682 -11.83 1.00 16.16
N GLY A 683 -12.75 1.42 15.28
CA GLY A 683 -13.50 2.68 15.41
C GLY A 683 -12.94 3.87 14.64
N GLY A 684 -13.83 4.73 14.15
CA GLY A 684 -13.50 5.87 13.30
C GLY A 684 -13.05 5.47 11.90
N SER A 685 -12.22 6.32 11.28
CA SER A 685 -11.50 6.04 10.04
C SER A 685 -10.16 6.79 10.04
N PRO A 686 -9.21 6.49 9.13
CA PRO A 686 -7.95 7.23 8.96
C PRO A 686 -8.05 8.76 8.91
N PHE A 687 -9.22 9.26 8.47
CA PHE A 687 -9.49 10.69 8.26
C PHE A 687 -10.42 11.30 9.32
N GLY A 688 -10.80 10.53 10.34
CA GLY A 688 -11.68 10.95 11.46
C GLY A 688 -10.91 11.49 12.68
N ASP A 689 -11.59 11.58 13.82
CA ASP A 689 -10.90 11.84 15.09
C ASP A 689 -10.26 10.54 15.57
N PRO A 690 -8.95 10.51 15.92
CA PRO A 690 -8.32 9.26 16.36
C PRO A 690 -8.98 8.67 17.61
N ARG A 691 -9.76 9.44 18.38
CA ARG A 691 -10.49 8.98 19.58
C ARG A 691 -11.84 8.29 19.27
N ASP A 692 -12.32 8.30 18.03
CA ASP A 692 -13.61 7.71 17.67
C ASP A 692 -13.66 6.20 18.00
N GLN A 693 -14.46 5.80 18.99
CA GLN A 693 -14.56 4.40 19.43
C GLN A 693 -15.36 3.53 18.45
N GLY A 694 -15.03 2.24 18.40
CA GLY A 694 -15.70 1.19 17.62
C GLY A 694 -16.12 0.01 18.51
N PHE A 695 -16.54 -1.10 17.89
CA PHE A 695 -17.07 -2.28 18.59
C PHE A 695 -16.11 -2.83 19.65
N ALA A 696 -14.82 -2.93 19.33
CA ALA A 696 -13.81 -3.37 20.29
C ALA A 696 -13.34 -2.23 21.20
N THR A 697 -13.27 -0.99 20.75
CA THR A 697 -12.65 0.10 21.53
C THR A 697 -13.61 0.84 22.45
N GLY A 698 -14.78 0.27 22.76
CA GLY A 698 -15.68 0.70 23.85
C GLY A 698 -16.95 1.43 23.44
N LEU A 699 -17.25 1.56 22.14
CA LEU A 699 -18.44 2.28 21.65
C LEU A 699 -19.73 1.75 22.31
N GLY A 700 -20.51 2.62 22.93
CA GLY A 700 -21.81 2.32 23.56
C GLY A 700 -21.78 1.37 24.77
N THR A 701 -20.64 0.76 25.08
CA THR A 701 -20.50 -0.22 26.18
C THR A 701 -19.53 0.24 27.27
N ASP A 702 -18.48 0.96 26.90
CA ASP A 702 -17.59 1.68 27.80
C ASP A 702 -17.12 2.99 27.13
N PRO A 703 -18.00 4.01 27.03
CA PRO A 703 -17.70 5.22 26.30
C PRO A 703 -16.67 6.07 27.04
N SER A 704 -15.61 6.43 26.31
CA SER A 704 -14.57 7.36 26.76
C SER A 704 -15.16 8.75 27.07
N GLU A 705 -14.46 9.57 27.88
CA GLU A 705 -14.89 10.95 28.15
C GLU A 705 -15.15 11.76 26.87
N TYR A 706 -14.34 11.54 25.82
CA TYR A 706 -14.53 12.16 24.51
C TYR A 706 -15.86 11.76 23.88
N THR A 707 -16.12 10.45 23.77
CA THR A 707 -17.33 9.91 23.14
C THR A 707 -18.58 10.25 23.95
N ALA A 708 -18.52 10.15 25.29
CA ALA A 708 -19.61 10.50 26.19
C ALA A 708 -19.94 12.00 26.21
N ALA A 709 -18.97 12.88 25.93
CA ALA A 709 -19.20 14.32 25.78
C ALA A 709 -19.65 14.72 24.36
N GLY A 710 -19.21 13.98 23.34
CA GLY A 710 -19.48 14.28 21.93
C GLY A 710 -20.75 13.65 21.34
N THR A 711 -21.32 12.61 21.96
CA THR A 711 -22.45 11.85 21.40
C THR A 711 -23.48 11.46 22.46
N THR A 712 -24.75 11.36 22.08
CA THR A 712 -25.81 10.83 22.95
C THR A 712 -25.81 9.29 22.99
N PRO A 713 -26.37 8.66 24.05
CA PRO A 713 -26.48 7.19 24.12
C PRO A 713 -27.23 6.57 22.93
N ASP A 714 -28.28 7.23 22.43
CA ASP A 714 -29.05 6.77 21.25
C ASP A 714 -28.18 6.78 19.98
N GLU A 715 -27.31 7.78 19.82
CA GLU A 715 -26.36 7.85 18.71
C GLU A 715 -25.26 6.77 18.84
N GLN A 716 -24.74 6.55 20.04
CA GLN A 716 -23.76 5.50 20.31
C GLN A 716 -24.35 4.11 20.02
N GLN A 717 -25.57 3.83 20.50
CA GLN A 717 -26.23 2.54 20.24
C GLN A 717 -26.50 2.33 18.76
N ARG A 718 -26.92 3.38 18.02
CA ARG A 718 -27.07 3.30 16.55
C ARG A 718 -25.74 2.94 15.88
N VAL A 719 -24.65 3.66 16.16
CA VAL A 719 -23.35 3.41 15.51
C VAL A 719 -22.74 2.07 15.95
N LEU A 720 -23.04 1.60 17.17
CA LEU A 720 -22.69 0.27 17.64
C LEU A 720 -23.44 -0.83 16.88
N ILE A 721 -24.74 -0.65 16.60
CA ILE A 721 -25.53 -1.56 15.76
C ILE A 721 -24.99 -1.58 14.33
N GLU A 722 -24.77 -0.40 13.71
CA GLU A 722 -24.21 -0.30 12.35
C GLU A 722 -22.82 -0.96 12.27
N SER A 723 -21.94 -0.72 13.25
CA SER A 723 -20.63 -1.39 13.37
C SER A 723 -20.77 -2.91 13.57
N SER A 724 -21.72 -3.36 14.37
CA SER A 724 -21.97 -4.80 14.59
C SER A 724 -22.45 -5.49 13.31
N GLU A 725 -23.27 -4.82 12.49
CA GLU A 725 -23.74 -5.36 11.20
C GLU A 725 -22.62 -5.37 10.13
N ARG A 726 -21.73 -4.36 10.11
CA ARG A 726 -20.47 -4.40 9.34
C ARG A 726 -19.56 -5.56 9.76
N LEU A 727 -19.43 -5.76 11.08
CA LEU A 727 -18.60 -6.82 11.66
C LEU A 727 -19.16 -8.21 11.34
N MET A 728 -20.46 -8.45 11.47
CA MET A 728 -21.08 -9.72 11.04
C MET A 728 -20.84 -10.00 9.55
N CYS A 729 -21.03 -9.00 8.69
CA CYS A 729 -20.76 -9.14 7.25
C CYS A 729 -19.29 -9.51 6.98
N SER A 730 -18.35 -8.84 7.67
CA SER A 730 -16.92 -9.08 7.52
C SER A 730 -16.45 -10.42 8.09
N LEU A 731 -16.97 -10.84 9.25
CA LEU A 731 -16.75 -12.18 9.83
C LEU A 731 -17.22 -13.28 8.89
N ALA A 732 -18.26 -13.03 8.10
CA ALA A 732 -18.74 -13.90 7.04
C ALA A 732 -18.02 -13.71 5.68
N GLY A 733 -16.84 -13.06 5.64
CA GLY A 733 -16.03 -12.92 4.43
C GLY A 733 -16.40 -11.73 3.54
N ASN A 734 -17.10 -10.73 4.10
CA ASN A 734 -17.54 -9.49 3.45
C ASN A 734 -18.26 -9.68 2.10
N LEU A 735 -19.09 -10.73 2.05
CA LEU A 735 -19.76 -11.21 0.85
C LEU A 735 -20.93 -10.28 0.45
N ARG A 736 -21.09 -10.04 -0.85
CA ARG A 736 -22.05 -9.08 -1.41
C ARG A 736 -23.51 -9.53 -1.26
N ASP A 737 -23.78 -10.78 -1.61
CA ASP A 737 -25.13 -11.30 -1.86
C ASP A 737 -25.57 -12.37 -0.85
N SER A 738 -24.73 -12.66 0.15
CA SER A 738 -25.14 -13.43 1.33
C SER A 738 -26.20 -12.67 2.13
N VAL A 739 -27.19 -13.40 2.64
CA VAL A 739 -28.31 -12.89 3.41
C VAL A 739 -28.07 -13.12 4.90
N PHE A 740 -28.16 -12.04 5.67
CA PHE A 740 -28.03 -12.03 7.12
C PHE A 740 -29.34 -11.60 7.78
N LEU A 741 -29.57 -12.06 9.01
CA LEU A 741 -30.57 -11.51 9.91
C LEU A 741 -30.01 -10.23 10.52
N LYS A 742 -30.77 -9.13 10.57
CA LYS A 742 -30.26 -7.86 11.12
C LYS A 742 -29.97 -7.99 12.62
N ALA A 743 -28.95 -7.27 13.10
CA ALA A 743 -28.50 -7.32 14.49
C ALA A 743 -29.61 -6.94 15.49
N SER A 744 -30.55 -6.09 15.07
CA SER A 744 -31.68 -5.62 15.87
C SER A 744 -32.89 -6.57 15.92
N CYS A 745 -32.91 -7.67 15.15
CA CYS A 745 -34.06 -8.57 15.05
C CYS A 745 -34.31 -9.40 16.31
N ARG A 746 -35.39 -9.12 17.03
CA ARG A 746 -35.78 -9.90 18.21
C ARG A 746 -36.43 -11.22 17.81
N ALA A 747 -36.32 -12.24 18.66
CA ALA A 747 -37.01 -13.53 18.44
C ALA A 747 -38.55 -13.42 18.54
N THR A 748 -39.04 -12.32 19.11
CA THR A 748 -40.46 -12.01 19.29
C THR A 748 -41.06 -11.15 18.18
N ASP A 749 -40.26 -10.71 17.19
CA ASP A 749 -40.73 -9.79 16.15
C ASP A 749 -41.69 -10.49 15.18
N ALA A 750 -42.82 -9.85 14.88
CA ALA A 750 -43.88 -10.44 14.06
C ALA A 750 -43.46 -10.74 12.61
N LYS A 751 -42.30 -10.21 12.17
CA LYS A 751 -41.53 -10.63 11.00
C LYS A 751 -40.05 -10.41 11.29
N GLU A 752 -39.22 -11.38 10.93
CA GLU A 752 -37.77 -11.23 10.90
C GLU A 752 -37.36 -10.28 9.76
N THR A 753 -36.35 -9.44 9.95
CA THR A 753 -35.85 -8.54 8.90
C THR A 753 -34.45 -8.96 8.45
N PHE A 754 -34.37 -9.37 7.19
CA PHE A 754 -33.14 -9.80 6.56
C PHE A 754 -32.52 -8.67 5.75
N THR A 755 -31.19 -8.65 5.66
CA THR A 755 -30.44 -7.76 4.75
C THR A 755 -29.42 -8.57 3.95
N MET A 756 -28.97 -8.04 2.82
CA MET A 756 -27.85 -8.60 2.05
C MET A 756 -26.54 -7.98 2.52
N GLY A 757 -25.41 -8.65 2.37
CA GLY A 757 -24.12 -8.17 2.90
C GLY A 757 -23.69 -6.80 2.35
N ARG A 758 -23.97 -6.50 1.08
CA ARG A 758 -23.81 -5.16 0.48
C ARG A 758 -24.67 -4.07 1.13
N ASP A 759 -25.77 -4.46 1.77
CA ASP A 759 -26.77 -3.61 2.43
C ASP A 759 -26.71 -3.77 3.97
N ALA A 760 -25.60 -4.31 4.52
CA ALA A 760 -25.50 -4.72 5.91
C ALA A 760 -25.71 -3.58 6.90
N ALA A 761 -24.90 -2.52 6.82
CA ALA A 761 -25.02 -1.33 7.68
C ALA A 761 -26.31 -0.55 7.35
N TRP A 762 -26.47 -0.17 6.08
CA TRP A 762 -27.69 0.43 5.55
C TRP A 762 -27.87 0.10 4.05
N LEU A 763 -29.08 0.35 3.54
CA LEU A 763 -29.44 0.15 2.14
C LEU A 763 -28.56 1.01 1.21
N GLY A 764 -27.79 0.39 0.32
CA GLY A 764 -26.82 1.06 -0.54
C GLY A 764 -25.48 1.41 0.13
N SER A 765 -25.18 0.84 1.31
CA SER A 765 -23.88 1.03 1.99
C SER A 765 -22.68 0.42 1.26
N ASN A 766 -22.91 -0.54 0.35
CA ASN A 766 -21.87 -1.34 -0.32
C ASN A 766 -20.86 -1.96 0.67
N CYS A 767 -21.37 -2.41 1.82
CA CYS A 767 -20.53 -2.98 2.89
C CYS A 767 -19.81 -4.24 2.40
N GLY A 768 -20.56 -5.32 2.15
CA GLY A 768 -20.09 -6.51 1.47
C GLY A 768 -19.95 -6.29 -0.04
N TYR A 769 -18.80 -6.66 -0.61
CA TYR A 769 -18.49 -6.51 -2.03
C TYR A 769 -18.04 -7.84 -2.69
N ALA A 770 -17.44 -8.75 -1.93
CA ALA A 770 -16.85 -9.97 -2.45
C ALA A 770 -17.87 -10.98 -2.99
N ARG A 771 -17.46 -11.84 -3.92
CA ARG A 771 -18.21 -13.04 -4.32
C ARG A 771 -17.87 -14.24 -3.45
N ASN A 772 -16.62 -14.40 -3.06
CA ASN A 772 -16.11 -15.50 -2.24
C ASN A 772 -15.12 -14.95 -1.20
N PRO A 773 -14.86 -15.65 -0.08
CA PRO A 773 -14.06 -15.09 1.00
C PRO A 773 -12.58 -14.84 0.62
N ASP A 774 -12.03 -15.53 -0.38
CA ASP A 774 -10.68 -15.28 -0.93
C ASP A 774 -10.52 -13.92 -1.63
N GLU A 775 -11.62 -13.22 -1.92
CA GLU A 775 -11.61 -11.84 -2.43
C GLU A 775 -11.52 -10.79 -1.29
N THR A 776 -11.52 -11.23 -0.02
CA THR A 776 -11.54 -10.37 1.18
C THR A 776 -10.28 -10.57 2.03
N VAL A 777 -9.45 -9.54 2.14
CA VAL A 777 -8.30 -9.46 3.06
C VAL A 777 -8.69 -8.67 4.30
N ASN A 778 -8.95 -9.36 5.41
CA ASN A 778 -9.37 -8.78 6.67
C ASN A 778 -8.17 -8.31 7.50
N TYR A 779 -8.20 -7.07 7.98
CA TYR A 779 -7.14 -6.44 8.76
C TYR A 779 -7.71 -5.44 9.77
N VAL A 780 -6.95 -5.14 10.82
CA VAL A 780 -7.25 -4.06 11.80
C VAL A 780 -6.10 -3.04 11.89
N SER A 781 -4.99 -3.30 11.22
CA SER A 781 -3.72 -2.59 11.29
C SER A 781 -2.87 -2.98 10.07
N ALA A 782 -2.05 -2.04 9.62
CA ALA A 782 -1.08 -2.16 8.53
C ALA A 782 0.11 -1.24 8.83
N HIS A 783 1.05 -1.12 7.91
CA HIS A 783 2.16 -0.19 7.98
C HIS A 783 1.70 1.27 8.02
N ASP A 784 0.59 1.59 7.34
CA ASP A 784 -0.05 2.91 7.27
C ASP A 784 -1.04 3.16 8.42
N ASN A 785 -1.25 4.44 8.74
CA ASN A 785 -1.98 4.93 9.92
C ASN A 785 -1.26 4.62 11.25
N GLU A 786 -1.89 4.99 12.37
CA GLU A 786 -1.43 4.58 13.71
C GLU A 786 -1.47 3.04 13.86
N THR A 787 -0.53 2.44 14.62
CA THR A 787 -0.52 0.98 14.85
C THR A 787 -1.73 0.51 15.66
N LEU A 788 -1.98 -0.81 15.73
CA LEU A 788 -3.08 -1.36 16.54
C LEU A 788 -2.99 -0.92 18.02
N PHE A 789 -1.79 -0.98 18.61
CA PHE A 789 -1.58 -0.51 19.99
C PHE A 789 -1.81 1.00 20.12
N ASP A 790 -1.30 1.80 19.18
CA ASP A 790 -1.43 3.25 19.20
C ASP A 790 -2.90 3.70 18.99
N MET A 791 -3.66 3.04 18.11
CA MET A 791 -5.11 3.24 17.95
C MET A 791 -5.91 2.85 19.21
N ILE A 792 -5.48 1.80 19.91
CA ILE A 792 -6.13 1.38 21.17
C ILE A 792 -5.81 2.38 22.30
N VAL A 793 -4.57 2.84 22.42
CA VAL A 793 -4.15 3.90 23.35
C VAL A 793 -4.81 5.24 23.03
N TRP A 794 -5.11 5.52 21.76
CA TRP A 794 -5.91 6.70 21.39
C TRP A 794 -7.32 6.67 22.00
N LYS A 795 -8.00 5.51 21.96
CA LYS A 795 -9.45 5.39 22.16
C LYS A 795 -9.87 4.92 23.56
N LEU A 796 -9.11 4.05 24.22
CA LEU A 796 -9.47 3.51 25.54
C LEU A 796 -9.08 4.44 26.70
N ARG A 797 -10.03 4.73 27.60
CA ARG A 797 -9.84 5.49 28.85
C ARG A 797 -10.48 4.75 30.01
N ALA A 798 -10.20 5.17 31.24
CA ALA A 798 -11.00 4.72 32.38
C ALA A 798 -12.44 5.24 32.26
N SER A 799 -13.41 4.35 32.48
CA SER A 799 -14.82 4.67 32.37
C SER A 799 -15.24 5.81 33.31
N PRO A 800 -16.13 6.73 32.91
CA PRO A 800 -16.78 7.66 33.84
C PRO A 800 -17.54 6.94 34.99
N HIS A 801 -17.87 5.66 34.81
CA HIS A 801 -18.55 4.82 35.80
C HIS A 801 -17.58 4.07 36.75
N GLU A 802 -16.36 3.78 36.30
CA GLU A 802 -15.27 3.19 37.11
C GLU A 802 -13.97 4.03 36.96
N PRO A 803 -13.94 5.26 37.50
CA PRO A 803 -12.84 6.19 37.28
C PRO A 803 -11.57 5.78 38.03
N THR A 804 -10.47 5.58 37.30
CA THR A 804 -9.13 5.49 37.89
C THR A 804 -8.62 6.88 38.30
N SER A 805 -7.69 6.94 39.27
CA SER A 805 -7.11 8.21 39.77
C SER A 805 -6.28 8.98 38.73
N SER A 806 -6.03 8.39 37.56
CA SER A 806 -5.31 8.98 36.42
C SER A 806 -6.20 9.20 35.18
N GLY A 807 -7.42 8.65 35.14
CA GLY A 807 -8.25 8.55 33.92
C GLY A 807 -7.74 7.55 32.88
N LEU A 808 -6.66 6.81 33.19
CA LEU A 808 -6.01 5.86 32.29
C LEU A 808 -6.25 4.42 32.75
N LEU A 809 -6.26 3.49 31.79
CA LEU A 809 -6.26 2.04 32.03
C LEU A 809 -4.82 1.51 32.13
N PRO A 810 -4.60 0.35 32.81
CA PRO A 810 -3.28 -0.28 32.88
C PRO A 810 -2.92 -0.99 31.55
N PRO A 811 -1.63 -1.28 31.29
CA PRO A 811 -1.17 -1.84 30.02
C PRO A 811 -1.83 -3.17 29.63
N GLU A 812 -2.23 -3.97 30.61
CA GLU A 812 -2.95 -5.24 30.43
C GLU A 812 -4.25 -5.10 29.64
N GLU A 813 -4.97 -3.97 29.76
CA GLU A 813 -6.22 -3.75 29.02
C GLU A 813 -5.95 -3.41 27.55
N PHE A 814 -4.91 -2.63 27.26
CA PHE A 814 -4.48 -2.41 25.86
C PHE A 814 -4.00 -3.72 25.23
N ALA A 815 -3.26 -4.54 25.99
CA ALA A 815 -2.81 -5.85 25.53
C ALA A 815 -3.95 -6.83 25.25
N ARG A 816 -4.90 -7.00 26.18
CA ARG A 816 -6.10 -7.84 25.97
C ARG A 816 -6.92 -7.32 24.79
N ARG A 817 -7.03 -6.00 24.62
CA ARG A 817 -7.76 -5.43 23.48
C ARG A 817 -7.06 -5.61 22.14
N SER A 818 -5.73 -5.54 22.08
CA SER A 818 -4.98 -5.90 20.86
C SER A 818 -5.24 -7.34 20.45
N ILE A 819 -5.22 -8.29 21.39
CA ILE A 819 -5.59 -9.69 21.13
C ILE A 819 -7.04 -9.82 20.68
N PHE A 820 -7.99 -9.07 21.28
CA PHE A 820 -9.39 -9.08 20.86
C PHE A 820 -9.58 -8.59 19.41
N CYS A 821 -8.94 -7.48 19.03
CA CYS A 821 -8.98 -6.96 17.66
C CYS A 821 -8.37 -7.95 16.66
N SER A 822 -7.22 -8.55 17.00
CA SER A 822 -6.59 -9.61 16.19
C SER A 822 -7.46 -10.86 16.08
N ALA A 823 -8.23 -11.21 17.12
CA ALA A 823 -9.16 -12.35 17.10
C ALA A 823 -10.36 -12.12 16.17
N CYS A 824 -10.89 -10.88 16.09
CA CYS A 824 -11.91 -10.52 15.11
C CYS A 824 -11.44 -10.78 13.65
N VAL A 825 -10.15 -10.59 13.37
CA VAL A 825 -9.53 -10.89 12.07
C VAL A 825 -9.24 -12.39 11.93
N ALA A 826 -8.60 -13.02 12.92
CA ALA A 826 -8.20 -14.43 12.87
C ALA A 826 -9.39 -15.40 12.72
N TYR A 827 -10.54 -15.07 13.31
CA TYR A 827 -11.75 -15.91 13.28
C TYR A 827 -12.75 -15.52 12.17
N ALA A 828 -12.46 -14.49 11.37
CA ALA A 828 -13.24 -14.16 10.18
C ALA A 828 -12.98 -15.15 9.03
N GLN A 829 -14.00 -15.38 8.21
CA GLN A 829 -13.84 -15.98 6.88
C GLN A 829 -13.05 -15.04 5.97
N GLY A 830 -12.36 -15.60 4.98
CA GLY A 830 -11.46 -14.86 4.09
C GLY A 830 -10.01 -14.90 4.56
N VAL A 831 -9.19 -13.96 4.13
CA VAL A 831 -7.73 -13.96 4.36
C VAL A 831 -7.36 -12.99 5.48
N PRO A 832 -6.88 -13.45 6.65
CA PRO A 832 -6.44 -12.57 7.73
C PRO A 832 -5.04 -12.03 7.47
N PHE A 833 -4.88 -10.75 7.79
CA PHE A 833 -3.69 -9.95 7.59
C PHE A 833 -3.34 -9.23 8.89
N PHE A 834 -2.05 -9.22 9.22
CA PHE A 834 -1.52 -8.64 10.45
C PHE A 834 -0.26 -7.84 10.15
N HIS A 835 -0.14 -6.67 10.77
CA HIS A 835 1.05 -5.82 10.67
C HIS A 835 2.15 -6.36 11.58
N ALA A 836 3.40 -6.35 11.12
CA ALA A 836 4.52 -6.81 11.92
C ALA A 836 4.61 -6.02 13.22
N GLY A 837 4.43 -6.72 14.33
CA GLY A 837 4.47 -6.15 15.67
C GLY A 837 3.12 -6.06 16.38
N ASP A 838 1.99 -6.34 15.72
CA ASP A 838 0.67 -6.43 16.38
C ASP A 838 0.70 -7.46 17.53
N GLU A 839 1.46 -8.55 17.36
CA GLU A 839 1.66 -9.62 18.34
C GLU A 839 2.59 -9.24 19.51
N ILE A 840 3.38 -8.17 19.37
CA ILE A 840 4.27 -7.62 20.42
C ILE A 840 3.89 -6.19 20.83
N LEU A 841 2.63 -5.79 20.58
CA LEU A 841 2.07 -4.49 20.96
C LEU A 841 2.80 -3.27 20.35
N ARG A 842 3.42 -3.42 19.17
CA ARG A 842 4.23 -2.40 18.51
C ARG A 842 3.52 -1.05 18.46
N SER A 843 4.23 -0.03 18.92
CA SER A 843 3.90 1.39 18.80
C SER A 843 4.87 2.04 17.81
N LYS A 844 4.42 3.13 17.17
CA LYS A 844 5.29 4.10 16.49
C LYS A 844 5.28 5.45 17.22
N SER A 845 5.03 5.43 18.54
CA SER A 845 4.86 6.60 19.40
C SER A 845 3.69 7.51 18.98
N LEU A 846 2.58 6.91 18.53
CA LEU A 846 1.40 7.59 17.96
C LEU A 846 1.65 8.30 16.61
N ASP A 847 2.69 7.91 15.85
CA ASP A 847 2.86 8.33 14.46
C ASP A 847 1.81 7.66 13.54
N ARG A 848 1.13 8.47 12.72
CA ARG A 848 0.13 7.98 11.75
C ARG A 848 0.68 7.69 10.35
N ASP A 849 1.89 8.13 10.02
CA ASP A 849 2.35 8.22 8.63
C ASP A 849 3.88 8.26 8.63
N SER A 850 4.44 7.06 8.82
CA SER A 850 5.79 6.83 9.35
C SER A 850 6.81 6.44 8.28
N TYR A 851 6.47 6.71 7.01
CA TYR A 851 7.24 6.34 5.81
C TYR A 851 8.68 6.84 5.84
N ASN A 852 8.89 8.04 6.40
CA ASN A 852 10.17 8.75 6.48
C ASN A 852 10.50 9.12 7.95
N SER A 853 10.07 8.27 8.90
CA SER A 853 10.26 8.49 10.35
C SER A 853 11.46 7.71 10.94
N GLY A 854 12.34 7.18 10.08
CA GLY A 854 13.57 6.50 10.47
C GLY A 854 13.39 5.21 11.28
N ASP A 855 14.52 4.60 11.66
CA ASP A 855 14.57 3.46 12.58
C ASP A 855 13.97 3.76 13.96
N HIS A 856 14.04 5.03 14.39
CA HIS A 856 13.69 5.45 15.75
C HIS A 856 12.21 5.26 16.07
N PHE A 857 11.31 5.68 15.17
CA PHE A 857 9.87 5.51 15.37
C PHE A 857 9.37 4.13 14.90
N ASN A 858 9.96 3.55 13.85
CA ASN A 858 9.49 2.27 13.29
C ASN A 858 10.00 1.01 14.03
N ARG A 859 10.92 1.13 14.98
CA ARG A 859 11.66 0.03 15.63
C ARG A 859 10.83 -1.20 16.07
N LEU A 860 11.23 -2.39 15.60
CA LEU A 860 10.83 -3.69 16.17
C LEU A 860 11.82 -4.16 17.26
N LEU A 861 11.32 -4.88 18.28
CA LEU A 861 12.07 -5.27 19.49
C LEU A 861 11.90 -6.76 19.80
N TRP A 862 12.68 -7.60 19.13
CA TRP A 862 12.60 -9.07 19.24
C TRP A 862 13.02 -9.65 20.59
N ASP A 863 13.77 -8.88 21.39
CA ASP A 863 14.12 -9.20 22.78
C ASP A 863 12.97 -8.93 23.77
N MET A 864 11.85 -8.37 23.29
CA MET A 864 10.69 -7.95 24.05
C MET A 864 10.98 -6.88 25.10
N SER A 865 12.11 -6.16 25.02
CA SER A 865 12.53 -5.16 26.02
C SER A 865 11.59 -3.95 26.15
N GLY A 866 10.72 -3.75 25.16
CA GLY A 866 9.62 -2.78 25.13
C GLY A 866 8.89 -2.86 23.79
N ASN A 867 7.92 -1.98 23.58
CA ASN A 867 7.10 -1.94 22.34
C ASN A 867 7.30 -0.65 21.50
N ASN A 868 8.34 0.14 21.80
CA ASN A 868 8.62 1.45 21.23
C ASN A 868 7.62 2.60 21.57
N PHE A 869 6.69 2.43 22.51
CA PHE A 869 5.81 3.53 22.95
C PHE A 869 6.56 4.58 23.79
N GLY A 870 6.26 5.87 23.55
CA GLY A 870 6.80 6.99 24.33
C GLY A 870 8.27 7.29 24.06
N VAL A 871 8.70 7.25 22.79
CA VAL A 871 10.07 7.57 22.36
C VAL A 871 10.22 9.00 21.84
N GLY A 872 9.30 9.89 22.20
CA GLY A 872 9.18 11.26 21.69
C GLY A 872 7.88 11.46 20.92
N LEU A 873 7.54 12.72 20.67
CA LEU A 873 6.49 13.07 19.71
C LEU A 873 6.88 12.58 18.30
N PRO A 874 5.92 12.03 17.54
CA PRO A 874 6.14 11.61 16.16
C PRO A 874 6.29 12.82 15.23
N PRO A 875 6.85 12.68 14.01
CA PRO A 875 7.20 13.80 13.14
C PRO A 875 6.09 14.83 12.87
N ALA A 876 6.46 16.10 12.96
CA ALA A 876 5.54 17.23 12.92
C ALA A 876 4.72 17.33 11.62
N GLU A 877 5.29 16.95 10.47
CA GLU A 877 4.65 17.07 9.14
C GLU A 877 3.26 16.41 9.10
N LYS A 878 3.12 15.24 9.73
CA LYS A 878 1.90 14.43 9.68
C LYS A 878 1.08 14.51 10.97
N ASN A 879 1.70 14.92 12.08
CA ASN A 879 1.17 14.73 13.45
C ASN A 879 1.03 16.01 14.28
N ALA A 880 1.59 17.16 13.88
CA ALA A 880 1.64 18.36 14.72
C ALA A 880 0.26 18.86 15.20
N GLU A 881 -0.77 18.74 14.37
CA GLU A 881 -2.15 19.14 14.72
C GLU A 881 -2.73 18.30 15.88
N LYS A 882 -2.24 17.08 16.09
CA LYS A 882 -2.63 16.18 17.19
C LYS A 882 -1.76 16.35 18.45
N TYR A 883 -0.69 17.16 18.44
CA TYR A 883 0.31 17.22 19.52
C TYR A 883 -0.28 17.50 20.93
N ASP A 884 -1.24 18.42 21.06
CA ASP A 884 -1.88 18.73 22.36
C ASP A 884 -2.64 17.53 22.95
N MET A 885 -3.04 16.58 22.10
CA MET A 885 -3.67 15.32 22.48
C MET A 885 -2.65 14.16 22.66
N ILE A 886 -1.54 14.18 21.91
CA ILE A 886 -0.47 13.17 21.99
C ILE A 886 0.40 13.36 23.25
N ARG A 887 0.85 14.60 23.55
CA ARG A 887 1.73 14.89 24.69
C ARG A 887 1.27 14.28 26.02
N PRO A 888 0.01 14.43 26.48
CA PRO A 888 -0.43 13.84 27.74
C PRO A 888 -0.44 12.30 27.76
N LEU A 889 -0.54 11.64 26.60
CA LEU A 889 -0.41 10.18 26.50
C LEU A 889 1.06 9.77 26.65
N LEU A 890 1.96 10.36 25.87
CA LEU A 890 3.37 10.03 25.93
C LEU A 890 4.01 10.40 27.28
N ALA A 891 3.61 11.52 27.90
CA ALA A 891 4.06 11.90 29.24
C ALA A 891 3.69 10.85 30.32
N ASN A 892 2.61 10.08 30.10
CA ASN A 892 2.18 8.99 30.96
C ASN A 892 2.77 7.61 30.54
N ARG A 893 3.83 7.56 29.72
CA ARG A 893 4.53 6.33 29.30
C ARG A 893 4.72 5.30 30.41
N ALA A 894 5.13 5.73 31.60
CA ALA A 894 5.38 4.84 32.74
C ALA A 894 4.13 4.09 33.26
N SER A 895 2.94 4.52 32.88
CA SER A 895 1.64 3.91 33.22
C SER A 895 0.98 3.18 32.04
N LEU A 896 1.47 3.40 30.81
CA LEU A 896 0.83 2.95 29.57
C LEU A 896 1.68 1.94 28.77
N ALA A 897 3.00 2.02 28.85
CA ALA A 897 3.89 1.12 28.13
C ALA A 897 3.86 -0.29 28.75
N PRO A 898 3.68 -1.35 27.95
CA PRO A 898 3.71 -2.73 28.43
C PRO A 898 5.13 -3.17 28.79
N ASP A 899 5.25 -4.05 29.79
CA ASP A 899 6.53 -4.66 30.16
C ASP A 899 6.88 -5.89 29.29
N ALA A 900 8.14 -6.34 29.37
CA ALA A 900 8.65 -7.48 28.61
C ALA A 900 7.93 -8.83 28.91
N ASN A 901 7.19 -8.92 30.02
CA ASN A 901 6.42 -10.10 30.39
C ASN A 901 4.99 -10.05 29.85
N LEU A 902 4.40 -8.86 29.74
CA LEU A 902 3.13 -8.64 29.07
C LEU A 902 3.28 -8.76 27.54
N ILE A 903 4.33 -8.19 26.95
CA ILE A 903 4.63 -8.29 25.51
C ILE A 903 4.78 -9.77 25.10
N ARG A 904 5.56 -10.55 25.85
CA ARG A 904 5.76 -11.99 25.54
C ARG A 904 4.46 -12.79 25.63
N ARG A 905 3.66 -12.59 26.70
CA ARG A 905 2.35 -13.25 26.84
C ARG A 905 1.36 -12.82 25.76
N THR A 906 1.44 -11.59 25.27
CA THR A 906 0.67 -11.14 24.10
C THR A 906 1.08 -11.93 22.86
N SER A 907 2.38 -12.07 22.58
CA SER A 907 2.87 -12.82 21.43
C SER A 907 2.49 -14.31 21.51
N GLU A 908 2.54 -14.90 22.70
CA GLU A 908 2.10 -16.26 22.98
C GLU A 908 0.57 -16.43 22.78
N ALA A 909 -0.26 -15.49 23.24
CA ALA A 909 -1.72 -15.49 23.04
C ALA A 909 -2.12 -15.21 21.57
N PHE A 910 -1.41 -14.35 20.85
CA PHE A 910 -1.61 -14.14 19.42
C PHE A 910 -1.34 -15.43 18.63
N GLN A 911 -0.30 -16.17 19.02
CA GLN A 911 -0.01 -17.49 18.45
C GLN A 911 -1.10 -18.53 18.77
N GLU A 912 -1.83 -18.42 19.89
CA GLU A 912 -3.03 -19.24 20.15
C GLU A 912 -4.13 -18.95 19.11
N LEU A 913 -4.38 -17.69 18.74
CA LEU A 913 -5.36 -17.33 17.70
C LEU A 913 -5.07 -18.03 16.36
N LEU A 914 -3.78 -18.06 15.96
CA LEU A 914 -3.33 -18.75 14.75
C LEU A 914 -3.56 -20.27 14.84
N ARG A 915 -3.25 -20.90 15.98
CA ARG A 915 -3.47 -22.33 16.21
C ARG A 915 -4.96 -22.69 16.21
N VAL A 916 -5.81 -21.84 16.79
CA VAL A 916 -7.28 -22.00 16.75
C VAL A 916 -7.82 -21.86 15.33
N ARG A 917 -7.39 -20.85 14.55
CA ARG A 917 -7.79 -20.73 13.12
C ARG A 917 -7.35 -21.94 12.30
N ARG A 918 -6.16 -22.49 12.60
CA ARG A 918 -5.58 -23.64 11.91
C ARG A 918 -6.24 -24.98 12.30
N SER A 919 -6.76 -25.12 13.52
CA SER A 919 -7.30 -26.38 14.06
C SER A 919 -8.52 -26.92 13.30
N SER A 920 -9.26 -26.03 12.62
CA SER A 920 -10.45 -26.37 11.86
C SER A 920 -10.43 -25.75 10.46
N PRO A 921 -10.94 -26.44 9.42
CA PRO A 921 -11.25 -25.82 8.12
C PRO A 921 -12.49 -24.93 8.17
N LEU A 922 -13.30 -24.97 9.25
CA LEU A 922 -14.54 -24.20 9.36
C LEU A 922 -14.29 -22.69 9.48
N PHE A 923 -13.13 -22.26 10.00
CA PHE A 923 -12.70 -20.85 9.96
C PHE A 923 -12.29 -20.36 8.56
N ARG A 924 -12.25 -21.25 7.55
CA ARG A 924 -11.51 -21.06 6.29
C ARG A 924 -12.31 -21.53 5.07
N LEU A 925 -13.64 -21.42 5.15
CA LEU A 925 -14.60 -21.76 4.09
C LEU A 925 -14.29 -21.01 2.79
N ARG A 926 -14.62 -21.63 1.66
CA ARG A 926 -14.06 -21.23 0.35
C ARG A 926 -15.01 -20.52 -0.59
N THR A 927 -16.33 -20.62 -0.36
CA THR A 927 -17.33 -19.97 -1.24
C THR A 927 -18.46 -19.34 -0.43
N GLN A 928 -19.19 -18.40 -1.05
CA GLN A 928 -20.38 -17.81 -0.45
C GLN A 928 -21.44 -18.85 -0.09
N GLU A 929 -21.57 -19.93 -0.85
CA GLU A 929 -22.55 -20.99 -0.62
C GLU A 929 -22.22 -21.80 0.64
N ASP A 930 -20.94 -22.15 0.86
CA ASP A 930 -20.51 -22.81 2.11
C ASP A 930 -20.72 -21.89 3.32
N VAL A 931 -20.37 -20.59 3.23
CA VAL A 931 -20.60 -19.63 4.33
C VAL A 931 -22.09 -19.48 4.63
N GLN A 932 -22.92 -19.28 3.60
CA GLN A 932 -24.37 -19.09 3.75
C GLN A 932 -25.07 -20.32 4.34
N ALA A 933 -24.58 -21.53 4.04
CA ALA A 933 -25.14 -22.78 4.54
C ALA A 933 -24.65 -23.16 5.94
N ARG A 934 -23.45 -22.71 6.36
CA ARG A 934 -22.78 -23.17 7.58
C ARG A 934 -22.73 -22.15 8.72
N MET A 935 -22.76 -20.85 8.41
CA MET A 935 -22.54 -19.79 9.39
C MET A 935 -23.86 -19.26 9.95
N PHE A 936 -23.98 -19.25 11.27
CA PHE A 936 -25.19 -18.79 11.98
C PHE A 936 -24.82 -17.77 13.03
N PHE A 937 -25.33 -16.55 12.89
CA PHE A 937 -25.24 -15.50 13.91
C PHE A 937 -26.40 -15.63 14.90
N ASP A 938 -26.19 -15.14 16.12
CA ASP A 938 -27.29 -14.90 17.05
C ASP A 938 -27.99 -13.56 16.76
N ALA A 939 -29.27 -13.46 17.12
CA ALA A 939 -30.03 -12.22 17.02
C ALA A 939 -31.21 -12.24 18.00
N PRO A 940 -31.54 -11.12 18.67
CA PRO A 940 -30.91 -9.82 18.52
C PRO A 940 -29.54 -9.82 19.20
N LEU A 941 -28.55 -9.14 18.62
CA LEU A 941 -27.29 -8.93 19.30
C LEU A 941 -27.52 -8.07 20.54
N GLU A 942 -26.81 -8.39 21.61
CA GLU A 942 -26.73 -7.51 22.76
C GLU A 942 -25.53 -6.56 22.59
N ASP A 943 -25.64 -5.33 23.09
CA ASP A 943 -24.65 -4.27 22.88
C ASP A 943 -23.21 -4.73 23.26
N GLY A 944 -22.29 -4.67 22.29
CA GLY A 944 -20.88 -5.09 22.43
C GLY A 944 -20.64 -6.60 22.45
N VAL A 945 -21.59 -7.42 22.00
CA VAL A 945 -21.41 -8.88 21.85
C VAL A 945 -21.80 -9.34 20.45
N VAL A 946 -20.92 -10.11 19.81
CA VAL A 946 -21.26 -10.90 18.61
C VAL A 946 -21.08 -12.38 18.96
N VAL A 947 -22.11 -13.19 18.73
CA VAL A 947 -22.02 -14.65 18.82
C VAL A 947 -22.33 -15.26 17.45
N PHE A 948 -21.49 -16.18 17.00
CA PHE A 948 -21.73 -16.96 15.80
C PHE A 948 -21.30 -18.42 15.96
N ALA A 949 -21.87 -19.30 15.15
CA ALA A 949 -21.39 -20.67 14.99
C ALA A 949 -21.14 -21.00 13.53
N ILE A 950 -20.31 -22.02 13.31
CA ILE A 950 -20.02 -22.59 12.00
C ILE A 950 -20.19 -24.10 12.13
N VAL A 951 -21.16 -24.66 11.41
CA VAL A 951 -21.48 -26.10 11.46
C VAL A 951 -20.71 -26.90 10.42
N ASP A 952 -20.56 -28.18 10.68
CA ASP A 952 -20.12 -29.15 9.69
C ASP A 952 -21.12 -30.29 9.48
N GLY A 953 -20.97 -31.01 8.37
CA GLY A 953 -21.91 -32.01 7.90
C GLY A 953 -21.52 -33.47 8.16
N GLY A 954 -22.09 -34.38 7.35
CA GLY A 954 -21.95 -35.82 7.52
C GLY A 954 -22.69 -36.40 8.74
N GLU A 955 -22.60 -37.71 8.93
CA GLU A 955 -23.46 -38.54 9.80
C GLU A 955 -23.48 -38.15 11.30
N ARG A 956 -22.55 -37.33 11.77
CA ARG A 956 -22.52 -36.77 13.13
C ARG A 956 -22.37 -35.25 13.21
N GLY A 957 -22.43 -34.55 12.07
CA GLY A 957 -22.33 -33.09 12.00
C GLY A 957 -23.51 -32.36 12.66
N ALA A 958 -23.40 -31.04 12.77
CA ALA A 958 -24.50 -30.17 13.19
C ALA A 958 -25.41 -29.72 12.03
N ALA A 959 -25.01 -29.98 10.78
CA ALA A 959 -25.89 -29.96 9.60
C ALA A 959 -25.64 -31.19 8.70
N PRO A 960 -26.16 -32.39 9.08
CA PRO A 960 -25.89 -33.64 8.36
C PRO A 960 -26.29 -33.66 6.88
N GLU A 961 -27.08 -32.69 6.42
CA GLU A 961 -27.38 -32.48 5.00
C GLU A 961 -26.19 -31.98 4.16
N LEU A 962 -25.14 -31.45 4.81
CA LEU A 962 -23.94 -30.90 4.17
C LEU A 962 -22.80 -31.92 4.07
N SER A 963 -21.81 -31.61 3.23
CA SER A 963 -20.53 -32.31 3.22
C SER A 963 -19.76 -32.07 4.52
N GLN A 964 -19.10 -33.12 5.02
CA GLN A 964 -18.12 -33.02 6.10
C GLN A 964 -16.82 -32.39 5.59
N LEU A 965 -16.32 -31.38 6.31
CA LEU A 965 -15.04 -30.70 6.07
C LEU A 965 -14.02 -30.97 7.20
N ASP A 966 -14.49 -31.02 8.44
CA ASP A 966 -13.69 -31.19 9.67
C ASP A 966 -13.80 -32.64 10.18
N ALA A 967 -12.66 -33.26 10.49
CA ALA A 967 -12.58 -34.64 10.97
C ALA A 967 -12.87 -34.79 12.48
N HIS A 968 -12.81 -33.69 13.25
CA HIS A 968 -12.83 -33.68 14.71
C HIS A 968 -14.05 -32.95 15.28
N HIS A 969 -14.45 -31.83 14.64
CA HIS A 969 -15.53 -30.98 15.12
C HIS A 969 -16.81 -31.16 14.29
N ALA A 970 -17.95 -31.18 14.96
CA ALA A 970 -19.28 -31.13 14.35
C ALA A 970 -19.79 -29.67 14.19
N MET A 971 -19.27 -28.77 15.04
CA MET A 971 -19.58 -27.34 15.07
C MET A 971 -18.50 -26.58 15.86
N VAL A 972 -18.19 -25.36 15.44
CA VAL A 972 -17.44 -24.36 16.22
C VAL A 972 -18.40 -23.23 16.60
N VAL A 973 -18.27 -22.67 17.81
CA VAL A 973 -19.04 -21.51 18.28
C VAL A 973 -18.06 -20.46 18.80
N VAL A 974 -18.19 -19.21 18.35
CA VAL A 974 -17.35 -18.08 18.72
C VAL A 974 -18.20 -17.03 19.43
N VAL A 975 -17.69 -16.50 20.54
CA VAL A 975 -18.28 -15.40 21.31
C VAL A 975 -17.25 -14.28 21.39
N LEU A 976 -17.53 -13.16 20.73
CA LEU A 976 -16.74 -11.93 20.81
C LEU A 976 -17.40 -11.02 21.85
N ASN A 977 -16.96 -11.10 23.11
CA ASN A 977 -17.44 -10.21 24.17
C ASN A 977 -16.53 -8.98 24.29
N ALA A 978 -16.96 -7.83 23.75
CA ALA A 978 -16.19 -6.59 23.83
C ALA A 978 -16.42 -5.80 25.15
N ARG A 979 -17.36 -6.24 26.00
CA ARG A 979 -17.76 -5.54 27.24
C ARG A 979 -16.65 -5.52 28.30
N ALA A 980 -16.80 -4.61 29.26
CA ALA A 980 -16.09 -4.62 30.54
C ALA A 980 -16.62 -5.70 31.53
N GLU A 981 -17.76 -6.33 31.25
CA GLU A 981 -18.38 -7.37 32.09
C GLU A 981 -18.30 -8.78 31.46
N THR A 982 -18.32 -9.82 32.30
CA THR A 982 -18.44 -11.22 31.88
C THR A 982 -19.81 -11.48 31.23
N TYR A 983 -19.81 -11.87 29.96
CA TYR A 983 -21.00 -12.30 29.26
C TYR A 983 -21.36 -13.75 29.57
N VAL A 984 -22.67 -14.05 29.65
CA VAL A 984 -23.19 -15.42 29.83
C VAL A 984 -24.27 -15.69 28.78
N HIS A 985 -23.85 -16.22 27.63
CA HIS A 985 -24.76 -16.61 26.56
C HIS A 985 -25.61 -17.80 27.01
N LYS A 986 -26.94 -17.61 27.05
CA LYS A 986 -27.90 -18.63 27.46
C LYS A 986 -28.42 -19.36 26.21
N CYS A 987 -28.08 -20.63 26.07
CA CYS A 987 -28.57 -21.45 24.98
C CYS A 987 -30.05 -21.83 25.25
N GLY A 988 -30.96 -20.99 24.74
CA GLY A 988 -32.40 -21.12 24.94
C GLY A 988 -33.20 -19.99 24.30
N VAL A 989 -34.08 -20.32 23.36
CA VAL A 989 -35.22 -19.48 22.99
C VAL A 989 -36.30 -19.63 24.08
N ASP A 990 -37.13 -18.59 24.27
CA ASP A 990 -38.27 -18.66 25.19
C ASP A 990 -39.20 -19.85 24.80
N PRO A 991 -39.54 -20.77 25.73
CA PRO A 991 -40.41 -21.90 25.44
C PRO A 991 -41.86 -21.53 25.04
N ALA A 992 -42.23 -20.24 25.09
CA ALA A 992 -43.45 -19.72 24.47
C ALA A 992 -43.38 -19.60 22.93
N SER A 993 -42.18 -19.64 22.33
CA SER A 993 -42.00 -19.54 20.88
C SER A 993 -42.45 -20.82 20.16
N PRO A 994 -43.28 -20.73 19.10
CA PRO A 994 -43.74 -21.89 18.37
C PRO A 994 -42.59 -22.54 17.58
N PRO A 995 -42.52 -23.89 17.50
CA PRO A 995 -41.54 -24.56 16.65
C PRO A 995 -41.78 -24.20 15.18
N PRO A 996 -40.72 -24.01 14.37
CA PRO A 996 -40.87 -23.67 12.97
C PRO A 996 -41.59 -24.81 12.22
N THR A 997 -42.72 -24.49 11.59
CA THR A 997 -43.50 -25.45 10.79
C THR A 997 -42.96 -25.62 9.36
N ALA A 998 -41.75 -25.13 9.09
CA ALA A 998 -41.12 -25.16 7.78
C ALA A 998 -40.63 -26.56 7.41
N THR A 999 -40.87 -26.93 6.15
CA THR A 999 -40.40 -28.19 5.56
C THR A 999 -38.93 -28.10 5.11
N LEU A 1000 -38.31 -29.24 4.84
CA LEU A 1000 -36.88 -29.31 4.44
C LEU A 1000 -36.57 -28.62 3.10
N ASP A 1001 -37.57 -28.40 2.24
CA ASP A 1001 -37.40 -27.61 1.02
C ASP A 1001 -37.49 -26.08 1.27
N GLU A 1002 -38.18 -25.64 2.33
CA GLU A 1002 -38.24 -24.24 2.78
C GLU A 1002 -36.99 -23.83 3.56
N LEU A 1003 -36.26 -24.79 4.15
CA LEU A 1003 -35.04 -24.61 4.95
C LEU A 1003 -33.76 -24.24 4.14
N ARG A 1004 -33.90 -23.91 2.85
CA ARG A 1004 -32.78 -23.70 1.92
C ARG A 1004 -32.34 -22.25 1.69
N LEU A 1005 -33.08 -21.23 2.14
CA LEU A 1005 -32.81 -19.83 1.77
C LEU A 1005 -32.86 -18.73 2.87
N PRO A 1006 -33.58 -18.85 4.01
CA PRO A 1006 -33.44 -17.85 5.08
C PRO A 1006 -32.27 -18.20 6.01
N PRO A 1007 -31.45 -17.22 6.47
CA PRO A 1007 -30.43 -17.48 7.47
C PRO A 1007 -31.07 -17.90 8.80
N ARG A 1008 -30.56 -18.98 9.41
CA ARG A 1008 -31.13 -19.60 10.62
C ARG A 1008 -30.55 -18.93 11.88
N ARG A 1009 -31.37 -18.70 12.92
CA ARG A 1009 -30.87 -18.18 14.21
C ARG A 1009 -30.01 -19.21 14.95
N LEU A 1010 -28.89 -18.75 15.52
CA LEU A 1010 -28.03 -19.59 16.36
C LEU A 1010 -28.76 -20.21 17.55
N GLY A 1011 -29.63 -19.45 18.24
CA GLY A 1011 -30.42 -19.98 19.37
C GLY A 1011 -31.19 -21.26 19.06
N HIS A 1012 -31.83 -21.37 17.88
CA HIS A 1012 -32.55 -22.58 17.46
C HIS A 1012 -31.64 -23.79 17.27
N LEU A 1013 -30.43 -23.58 16.73
CA LEU A 1013 -29.42 -24.62 16.52
C LEU A 1013 -28.88 -25.13 17.86
N LEU A 1014 -28.52 -24.23 18.78
CA LEU A 1014 -28.03 -24.61 20.10
C LEU A 1014 -29.11 -25.31 20.94
N ASP A 1015 -30.38 -24.91 20.82
CA ASP A 1015 -31.49 -25.61 21.47
C ASP A 1015 -31.76 -27.01 20.89
N ALA A 1016 -31.53 -27.24 19.60
CA ALA A 1016 -31.60 -28.58 19.04
C ALA A 1016 -30.45 -29.46 19.58
N TRP A 1017 -29.22 -28.94 19.55
CA TRP A 1017 -28.02 -29.62 20.07
C TRP A 1017 -28.15 -30.02 21.54
N LYS A 1018 -28.69 -29.11 22.36
CA LYS A 1018 -29.03 -29.28 23.78
C LYS A 1018 -30.12 -30.34 24.00
N ARG A 1019 -31.19 -30.36 23.19
CA ARG A 1019 -32.25 -31.39 23.29
C ARG A 1019 -31.77 -32.79 22.91
N ASP A 1020 -30.80 -32.90 22.02
CA ASP A 1020 -30.10 -34.15 21.70
C ASP A 1020 -29.12 -34.60 22.81
N GLY A 1021 -29.01 -33.86 23.92
CA GLY A 1021 -28.13 -34.16 25.05
C GLY A 1021 -26.64 -33.92 24.78
N ARG A 1022 -26.29 -33.29 23.65
CA ARG A 1022 -24.92 -33.01 23.24
C ARG A 1022 -24.39 -31.76 23.95
N GLN A 1023 -23.08 -31.70 24.16
CA GLN A 1023 -22.41 -30.61 24.88
C GLN A 1023 -21.49 -29.81 23.95
N LEU A 1024 -21.07 -28.65 24.45
CA LEU A 1024 -19.93 -27.90 23.94
C LEU A 1024 -18.79 -27.96 24.96
N ASN A 1025 -17.56 -27.83 24.47
CA ASN A 1025 -16.36 -27.68 25.28
C ASN A 1025 -15.68 -26.35 24.92
N VAL A 1026 -14.93 -25.74 25.84
CA VAL A 1026 -13.97 -24.66 25.48
C VAL A 1026 -12.91 -25.26 24.55
N HIS A 1027 -12.51 -24.55 23.49
CA HIS A 1027 -11.50 -25.04 22.56
C HIS A 1027 -10.17 -25.36 23.30
N PRO A 1028 -9.47 -26.49 23.01
CA PRO A 1028 -8.34 -26.94 23.81
C PRO A 1028 -7.23 -25.91 24.04
N GLU A 1029 -6.85 -25.14 23.01
CA GLU A 1029 -5.89 -24.03 23.12
C GLU A 1029 -6.28 -23.03 24.23
N LEU A 1030 -7.56 -22.63 24.30
CA LEU A 1030 -8.06 -21.66 25.28
C LEU A 1030 -8.10 -22.23 26.70
N GLN A 1031 -8.21 -23.56 26.87
CA GLN A 1031 -8.06 -24.22 28.17
C GLN A 1031 -6.61 -24.15 28.68
N GLY A 1032 -5.64 -24.16 27.77
CA GLY A 1032 -4.21 -24.07 28.04
C GLY A 1032 -3.63 -22.65 28.01
N SER A 1033 -4.46 -21.63 27.73
CA SER A 1033 -4.02 -20.27 27.36
C SER A 1033 -3.05 -19.62 28.34
N VAL A 1034 -2.12 -18.81 27.84
CA VAL A 1034 -1.22 -17.99 28.66
C VAL A 1034 -1.91 -16.78 29.31
N ASP A 1035 -3.11 -16.42 28.84
CA ASP A 1035 -3.94 -15.38 29.45
C ASP A 1035 -4.86 -15.98 30.52
N ASP A 1036 -4.71 -15.48 31.75
CA ASP A 1036 -5.52 -15.88 32.90
C ASP A 1036 -7.02 -15.60 32.67
N VAL A 1037 -7.35 -14.52 31.96
CA VAL A 1037 -8.72 -14.11 31.68
C VAL A 1037 -9.36 -15.03 30.64
N THR A 1038 -8.69 -15.30 29.52
CA THR A 1038 -9.14 -16.29 28.52
C THR A 1038 -9.33 -17.68 29.15
N ARG A 1039 -8.45 -18.07 30.07
CA ARG A 1039 -8.61 -19.31 30.87
C ARG A 1039 -9.80 -19.31 31.84
N GLU A 1040 -10.53 -18.21 32.03
CA GLU A 1040 -11.80 -18.18 32.77
C GLU A 1040 -13.03 -18.50 31.91
N CYS A 1041 -12.91 -18.75 30.60
CA CYS A 1041 -14.01 -19.23 29.77
C CYS A 1041 -14.59 -20.57 30.30
N ARG A 1042 -15.92 -20.69 30.45
CA ARG A 1042 -16.59 -21.91 30.95
C ARG A 1042 -17.82 -22.26 30.16
N VAL A 1043 -18.09 -23.56 30.05
CA VAL A 1043 -19.41 -24.09 29.74
C VAL A 1043 -20.10 -24.42 31.06
N LEU A 1044 -21.11 -23.63 31.43
CA LEU A 1044 -21.82 -23.73 32.70
C LEU A 1044 -23.04 -24.67 32.57
N PRO A 1045 -23.18 -25.72 33.39
CA PRO A 1045 -24.34 -26.61 33.33
C PRO A 1045 -25.60 -25.91 33.86
N THR A 1046 -26.64 -25.85 33.04
CA THR A 1046 -27.97 -25.33 33.43
C THR A 1046 -28.89 -26.47 33.83
N ARG A 1047 -29.71 -26.25 34.87
CA ARG A 1047 -30.73 -27.20 35.36
C ARG A 1047 -32.06 -26.49 35.52
N GLY A 1048 -33.08 -26.94 34.79
CA GLY A 1048 -34.44 -26.43 34.88
C GLY A 1048 -35.45 -27.51 34.51
N HIS A 1049 -36.51 -27.65 35.31
CA HIS A 1049 -37.68 -28.51 35.05
C HIS A 1049 -37.46 -30.00 34.64
N GLY A 1050 -36.24 -30.53 34.81
CA GLY A 1050 -35.87 -31.91 34.44
C GLY A 1050 -34.94 -32.00 33.23
N GLU A 1051 -34.71 -30.90 32.53
CA GLU A 1051 -33.72 -30.80 31.44
C GLU A 1051 -32.31 -30.49 31.99
N VAL A 1052 -31.32 -31.01 31.27
CA VAL A 1052 -29.90 -30.67 31.44
C VAL A 1052 -29.49 -29.86 30.21
N GLY A 1053 -28.93 -28.67 30.42
CA GLY A 1053 -28.44 -27.82 29.35
C GLY A 1053 -27.12 -27.16 29.70
N PHE A 1054 -26.71 -26.19 28.88
CA PHE A 1054 -25.51 -25.39 29.11
C PHE A 1054 -25.72 -23.90 28.81
N ALA A 1055 -24.79 -23.08 29.28
CA ALA A 1055 -24.61 -21.67 28.94
C ALA A 1055 -23.10 -21.39 28.77
N LEU A 1056 -22.74 -20.43 27.92
CA LEU A 1056 -21.34 -20.09 27.63
C LEU A 1056 -20.94 -18.84 28.40
N SER A 1057 -20.03 -18.98 29.36
CA SER A 1057 -19.50 -17.89 30.18
C SER A 1057 -18.18 -17.40 29.57
N VAL A 1058 -18.14 -16.11 29.23
CA VAL A 1058 -17.04 -15.47 28.49
C VAL A 1058 -16.65 -14.17 29.20
N PRO A 1059 -15.45 -14.07 29.78
CA PRO A 1059 -14.98 -12.89 30.52
C PRO A 1059 -14.93 -11.58 29.68
N PRO A 1060 -14.65 -10.43 30.32
CA PRO A 1060 -14.55 -9.13 29.66
C PRO A 1060 -13.54 -9.13 28.51
N SER A 1061 -13.82 -8.37 27.45
CA SER A 1061 -12.89 -8.12 26.33
C SER A 1061 -12.24 -9.39 25.76
N THR A 1062 -12.98 -10.50 25.72
CA THR A 1062 -12.47 -11.85 25.41
C THR A 1062 -13.15 -12.43 24.16
N ALA A 1063 -12.35 -12.98 23.25
CA ALA A 1063 -12.80 -13.68 22.04
C ALA A 1063 -12.74 -15.20 22.25
N ALA A 1064 -13.80 -15.77 22.82
CA ALA A 1064 -13.85 -17.16 23.22
C ALA A 1064 -14.32 -18.09 22.10
N VAL A 1065 -13.68 -19.25 21.99
CA VAL A 1065 -14.04 -20.32 21.04
C VAL A 1065 -14.42 -21.58 21.80
N PHE A 1066 -15.56 -22.14 21.41
CA PHE A 1066 -16.12 -23.40 21.91
C PHE A 1066 -16.32 -24.37 20.75
N VAL A 1067 -16.27 -25.67 21.02
CA VAL A 1067 -16.38 -26.73 20.00
C VAL A 1067 -17.32 -27.84 20.43
N ALA A 1068 -18.04 -28.38 19.46
CA ALA A 1068 -18.71 -29.68 19.55
C ALA A 1068 -17.82 -30.74 18.90
N THR A 1069 -17.45 -31.79 19.65
CA THR A 1069 -16.77 -32.96 19.11
C THR A 1069 -17.71 -33.80 18.24
N ARG A 1070 -17.14 -34.62 17.35
CA ARG A 1070 -17.87 -35.65 16.58
C ARG A 1070 -18.08 -36.98 17.33
N ASP A 1071 -17.38 -37.16 18.44
CA ASP A 1071 -17.56 -38.23 19.42
C ASP A 1071 -18.30 -37.72 20.66
#